data_AF-A0A534D354-F1
#
_entry.id   AF-A0A534D354-F1
#
_cell.length_a   1.000
_cell.length_b   1.000
_cell.length_c   1.000
_cell.angle_alpha   90.00
_cell.angle_beta   90.00
_cell.angle_gamma   90.00
#
_symmetry.space_group_name_H-M   'P 1'
#
loop_
_entity.id
_entity.type
_entity.pdbx_description
1 polymer ?
#
loop_
_entity_poly.entity_id
_entity_poly.type
_entity_poly.pdbx_seq_one_letter_code
_entity_poly.pdbx_strand_id
1 'polypeptide(L)'
;MDRHWLEVIDHLQTVSARGLGVAAHEDFKALLPSVVPYGEIGSHEPEFFQGLVIHKGLYEQIEPSFLQEFLSRAKPTFANEVFIVLRTDGPPLKLRNSNIHLGALRDIAQWAARQTGTERGGLRLSADAALAGMAEFIVQNLAKPLEPARPGSSIAIAETAERINDTAWFWADDSGKTAELFAVPRLHDTYPDLADATLDYVLRLSPERIIQRRSAVPELRLLDGRPESFKAYNSFFNLTGNLQTGRVCPSIRFNDDRTRFLGEYSGNALRFRYGGRRQVVDVEDAITHCSIDEQPERIVFSHTSVIEARPLIGRRRRVCNLTYRYSLWKARPAIEVEAEITTLPGITLQDVQLSTAFDQLSSGGNFDSAVVGVEGRYERRAPTGEPATKLHIGGADYLGISETGAVPGFAHGFHVRLRNGSQLGDIIAEGSRSGRYHWIYPRYFLGRIAPQETRSVTEDRLLTGGGYYREPDIYRRVLEDAVKNGNVDPSMSYDIGAELNAVALTLLFSKQGRYRSTPARERLDALKEWYDRHLGIYIETHRPDEPGAGEPAFIRGLSFVILSLDCMIRAFGWQQYGALLSSCVALLLRLERAVEGGRGETVFSVPQPPELDCHCSALLALARAAVYGDPGNRISQAIHRALRGTLIFLASAEQYGHPSLSFESLWVRSRTGVPPQDGGFWVFKLGLALRAFNAIRQVHAAGLLPLDSEILAYMNELTEVARRGLFAALRREGDTIEVLTSARSGETNSETQPWAALGLVPAVEWELYGRPPDTDLQVSTPSEPAATSHMPASRGKFDRAAPPLQVEWQCTGATLERLSSRVAATWAELGETKPHWSVLSHDEYLPARIASTEDQFFASGHVDRDWLVATLARAGRKPGDFTTVLEYGCGLGRVTNHLAECFTRVIARDISRPHLAHAQARSANAGLTNIDYDLAMPPALGMAQPFDLWFSVIVLQHNPPPIMAAILRRALKSLVPRGLAVFQIPTYARQYRFDIDSYLESTPTPGVFEMHCLPQSAVSAIAHEADCRVREVIEDSSIGDPEWTSNVIVLEK
;
A
#
# COMPACT_ATOMS: atom_id res chain seq x y z
N MET A 1 20.65 -8.10 -36.88
CA MET A 1 19.76 -8.80 -35.94
C MET A 1 20.08 -8.32 -34.54
N ASP A 2 19.05 -8.09 -33.76
CA ASP A 2 19.16 -7.69 -32.34
C ASP A 2 19.72 -8.84 -31.50
N ARG A 3 20.36 -8.51 -30.37
CA ARG A 3 20.99 -9.43 -29.41
C ARG A 3 20.07 -10.59 -29.02
N HIS A 4 18.78 -10.32 -28.82
CA HIS A 4 17.80 -11.33 -28.41
C HIS A 4 17.59 -12.45 -29.43
N TRP A 5 17.75 -12.17 -30.72
CA TRP A 5 17.68 -13.18 -31.78
C TRP A 5 18.92 -14.07 -31.79
N LEU A 6 20.09 -13.47 -31.60
CA LEU A 6 21.36 -14.20 -31.55
C LEU A 6 21.43 -15.13 -30.33
N GLU A 7 20.88 -14.73 -29.19
CA GLU A 7 20.81 -15.57 -27.99
C GLU A 7 19.93 -16.82 -28.20
N VAL A 8 18.80 -16.67 -28.90
CA VAL A 8 17.94 -17.82 -29.26
C VAL A 8 18.68 -18.74 -30.25
N ILE A 9 19.41 -18.18 -31.20
CA ILE A 9 20.19 -18.95 -32.17
C ILE A 9 21.32 -19.73 -31.48
N ASP A 10 22.06 -19.09 -30.57
CA ASP A 10 23.11 -19.75 -29.79
C ASP A 10 22.52 -20.90 -28.96
N HIS A 11 21.41 -20.65 -28.26
CA HIS A 11 20.68 -21.68 -27.51
C HIS A 11 20.23 -22.85 -28.41
N LEU A 12 19.66 -22.57 -29.58
CA LEU A 12 19.22 -23.60 -30.52
C LEU A 12 20.39 -24.35 -31.16
N GLN A 13 21.49 -23.68 -31.51
CA GLN A 13 22.65 -24.29 -32.16
C GLN A 13 23.39 -25.27 -31.26
N THR A 14 23.34 -25.09 -29.93
CA THR A 14 23.90 -26.06 -28.98
C THR A 14 23.19 -27.42 -29.03
N VAL A 15 22.02 -27.53 -29.67
CA VAL A 15 21.20 -28.74 -29.59
C VAL A 15 20.51 -29.18 -30.89
N SER A 16 20.23 -28.27 -31.83
CA SER A 16 19.80 -28.57 -33.20
C SER A 16 20.56 -27.68 -34.18
N ALA A 17 21.73 -28.15 -34.62
CA ALA A 17 22.73 -27.38 -35.37
C ALA A 17 22.23 -26.72 -36.67
N ARG A 18 21.04 -27.11 -37.19
CA ARG A 18 20.40 -26.48 -38.37
C ARG A 18 18.95 -26.05 -38.14
N GLY A 19 18.41 -26.22 -36.92
CA GLY A 19 17.00 -25.95 -36.61
C GLY A 19 16.01 -27.03 -37.06
N LEU A 20 16.48 -28.24 -37.38
CA LEU A 20 15.62 -29.36 -37.76
C LEU A 20 14.66 -29.70 -36.61
N GLY A 21 13.36 -29.85 -36.92
CA GLY A 21 12.32 -30.15 -35.93
C GLY A 21 11.95 -28.97 -35.02
N VAL A 22 12.32 -27.74 -35.39
CA VAL A 22 11.99 -26.53 -34.62
C VAL A 22 11.03 -25.63 -35.41
N ALA A 23 9.91 -25.28 -34.78
CA ALA A 23 9.00 -24.26 -35.29
C ALA A 23 9.42 -22.86 -34.79
N ALA A 24 9.46 -21.85 -35.66
CA ALA A 24 9.85 -20.48 -35.33
C ALA A 24 9.25 -19.44 -36.29
N HIS A 25 9.45 -18.15 -36.03
CA HIS A 25 9.06 -17.08 -36.98
C HIS A 25 9.88 -17.15 -38.29
N GLU A 26 9.33 -16.72 -39.43
CA GLU A 26 9.94 -16.82 -40.77
C GLU A 26 11.38 -16.26 -40.82
N ASP A 27 11.64 -15.18 -40.09
CA ASP A 27 12.96 -14.52 -40.03
C ASP A 27 14.11 -15.44 -39.56
N PHE A 28 13.79 -16.53 -38.84
CA PHE A 28 14.80 -17.52 -38.44
C PHE A 28 15.34 -18.34 -39.62
N LYS A 29 14.63 -18.47 -40.75
CA LYS A 29 15.10 -19.23 -41.93
C LYS A 29 16.42 -18.71 -42.51
N ALA A 30 16.66 -17.41 -42.40
CA ALA A 30 17.88 -16.80 -42.93
C ALA A 30 19.16 -17.32 -42.23
N LEU A 31 19.04 -17.80 -40.99
CA LEU A 31 20.18 -18.25 -40.17
C LEU A 31 20.10 -19.72 -39.76
N LEU A 32 18.89 -20.28 -39.65
CA LEU A 32 18.63 -21.69 -39.39
C LEU A 32 17.75 -22.24 -40.53
N PRO A 33 18.34 -22.67 -41.65
CA PRO A 33 17.60 -22.97 -42.88
C PRO A 33 16.67 -24.19 -42.77
N SER A 34 16.70 -24.95 -41.68
CA SER A 34 15.84 -26.10 -41.44
C SER A 34 14.73 -25.85 -40.41
N VAL A 35 14.56 -24.61 -39.90
CA VAL A 35 13.37 -24.27 -39.11
C VAL A 35 12.12 -24.23 -39.97
N VAL A 36 11.00 -24.64 -39.40
CA VAL A 36 9.68 -24.57 -40.03
C VAL A 36 9.00 -23.27 -39.56
N PRO A 37 8.63 -22.36 -40.46
CA PRO A 37 7.89 -21.15 -40.10
C PRO A 37 6.52 -21.47 -39.52
N TYR A 38 5.98 -20.57 -38.69
CA TYR A 38 4.63 -20.73 -38.12
C TYR A 38 3.56 -21.06 -39.16
N GLY A 39 3.60 -20.41 -40.33
CA GLY A 39 2.63 -20.64 -41.41
C GLY A 39 2.76 -22.00 -42.11
N GLU A 40 3.86 -22.73 -41.91
CA GLU A 40 4.14 -24.04 -42.52
C GLU A 40 3.99 -25.20 -41.53
N ILE A 41 3.65 -24.93 -40.27
CA ILE A 41 3.49 -25.95 -39.22
C ILE A 41 2.50 -27.04 -39.67
N GLY A 42 1.37 -26.65 -40.28
CA GLY A 42 0.33 -27.58 -40.74
C GLY A 42 0.76 -28.51 -41.89
N SER A 43 1.96 -28.35 -42.44
CA SER A 43 2.52 -29.27 -43.47
C SER A 43 3.33 -30.43 -42.87
N HIS A 44 3.42 -30.53 -41.55
CA HIS A 44 4.20 -31.54 -40.84
C HIS A 44 3.34 -32.20 -39.74
N GLU A 45 3.61 -33.46 -39.43
CA GLU A 45 2.98 -34.16 -38.31
C GLU A 45 3.43 -33.53 -36.97
N PRO A 46 2.56 -33.39 -35.94
CA PRO A 46 2.92 -32.78 -34.67
C PRO A 46 4.17 -33.39 -34.02
N GLU A 47 4.40 -34.70 -34.14
CA GLU A 47 5.55 -35.41 -33.58
C GLU A 47 6.89 -35.05 -34.26
N PHE A 48 6.87 -34.38 -35.41
CA PHE A 48 8.06 -33.85 -36.06
C PHE A 48 8.74 -32.76 -35.20
N PHE A 49 7.95 -32.02 -34.43
CA PHE A 49 8.44 -30.87 -33.67
C PHE A 49 8.97 -31.29 -32.30
N GLN A 50 10.23 -30.91 -32.04
CA GLN A 50 10.92 -31.11 -30.77
C GLN A 50 11.23 -29.78 -30.07
N GLY A 51 11.13 -28.67 -30.80
CA GLY A 51 11.26 -27.32 -30.28
C GLY A 51 10.27 -26.34 -30.90
N LEU A 52 9.87 -25.35 -30.10
CA LEU A 52 9.05 -24.22 -30.54
C LEU A 52 9.67 -22.94 -29.98
N VAL A 53 10.06 -22.03 -30.87
CA VAL A 53 10.43 -20.66 -30.53
C VAL A 53 9.15 -19.83 -30.60
N ILE A 54 8.75 -19.26 -29.47
CA ILE A 54 7.59 -18.37 -29.36
C ILE A 54 8.10 -16.94 -29.29
N HIS A 55 7.71 -16.12 -30.26
CA HIS A 55 7.90 -14.67 -30.19
C HIS A 55 6.73 -14.06 -29.40
N LYS A 56 6.98 -13.42 -28.24
CA LYS A 56 5.93 -12.95 -27.32
C LYS A 56 4.98 -11.91 -27.90
N GLY A 57 5.43 -11.16 -28.91
CA GLY A 57 4.57 -10.22 -29.64
C GLY A 57 3.88 -10.80 -30.88
N LEU A 58 4.15 -12.05 -31.27
CA LEU A 58 3.68 -12.65 -32.53
C LEU A 58 3.18 -14.09 -32.36
N TYR A 59 2.94 -14.55 -31.13
CA TYR A 59 2.50 -15.93 -30.86
C TYR A 59 1.15 -16.26 -31.48
N GLU A 60 0.33 -15.24 -31.79
CA GLU A 60 -0.97 -15.40 -32.45
C GLU A 60 -0.85 -15.92 -33.90
N GLN A 61 0.35 -15.87 -34.48
CA GLN A 61 0.62 -16.44 -35.80
C GLN A 61 0.83 -17.97 -35.74
N ILE A 62 1.01 -18.53 -34.55
CA ILE A 62 1.14 -19.97 -34.34
C ILE A 62 -0.27 -20.56 -34.35
N GLU A 63 -0.46 -21.67 -35.07
CA GLU A 63 -1.74 -22.36 -35.11
C GLU A 63 -2.18 -22.76 -33.67
N PRO A 64 -3.37 -22.33 -33.19
CA PRO A 64 -3.74 -22.48 -31.79
C PRO A 64 -3.81 -23.92 -31.28
N SER A 65 -4.27 -24.87 -32.11
CA SER A 65 -4.38 -26.27 -31.71
C SER A 65 -3.01 -26.92 -31.51
N PHE A 66 -2.05 -26.60 -32.39
CA PHE A 66 -0.66 -26.97 -32.26
C PHE A 66 0.00 -26.31 -31.05
N LEU A 67 -0.21 -25.00 -30.84
CA LEU A 67 0.37 -24.29 -29.69
C LEU A 67 -0.11 -24.89 -28.36
N GLN A 68 -1.40 -25.19 -28.24
CA GLN A 68 -1.97 -25.82 -27.05
C GLN A 68 -1.43 -27.24 -26.84
N GLU A 69 -1.40 -28.06 -27.90
CA GLU A 69 -0.85 -29.42 -27.86
C GLU A 69 0.62 -29.39 -27.44
N PHE A 70 1.43 -28.52 -28.06
CA PHE A 70 2.86 -28.44 -27.81
C PHE A 70 3.16 -27.96 -26.39
N LEU A 71 2.41 -26.97 -25.89
CA LEU A 71 2.50 -26.52 -24.49
C LEU A 71 2.21 -27.63 -23.48
N SER A 72 1.41 -28.64 -23.84
CA SER A 72 1.06 -29.75 -22.94
C SER A 72 2.20 -30.77 -22.75
N ARG A 73 3.14 -30.85 -23.71
CA ARG A 73 4.24 -31.84 -23.71
C ARG A 73 5.64 -31.23 -23.68
N ALA A 74 5.78 -29.94 -23.93
CA ALA A 74 7.07 -29.23 -23.95
C ALA A 74 7.29 -28.38 -22.69
N LYS A 75 8.55 -28.12 -22.36
CA LYS A 75 8.98 -27.31 -21.21
C LYS A 75 9.82 -26.13 -21.68
N PRO A 76 9.78 -24.97 -20.99
CA PRO A 76 10.65 -23.84 -21.31
C PRO A 76 12.11 -24.20 -20.98
N THR A 77 12.98 -24.03 -21.98
CA THR A 77 14.43 -24.26 -21.85
C THR A 77 15.24 -22.97 -22.01
N PHE A 78 14.64 -21.91 -22.55
CA PHE A 78 15.21 -20.57 -22.68
C PHE A 78 14.10 -19.52 -22.72
N ALA A 79 14.37 -18.35 -22.16
CA ALA A 79 13.50 -17.17 -22.30
C ALA A 79 14.32 -15.89 -22.15
N ASN A 80 14.03 -14.89 -22.98
CA ASN A 80 14.56 -13.53 -22.86
C ASN A 80 13.41 -12.51 -23.06
N GLU A 81 13.70 -11.22 -23.17
CA GLU A 81 12.68 -10.18 -23.29
C GLU A 81 11.69 -10.42 -24.44
N VAL A 82 12.14 -11.00 -25.55
CA VAL A 82 11.36 -11.14 -26.79
C VAL A 82 10.83 -12.57 -27.01
N PHE A 83 11.59 -13.59 -26.63
CA PHE A 83 11.34 -14.99 -27.00
C PHE A 83 11.19 -15.93 -25.82
N ILE A 84 10.46 -17.02 -26.03
CA ILE A 84 10.43 -18.20 -25.18
C ILE A 84 10.71 -19.42 -26.06
N VAL A 85 11.64 -20.29 -25.66
CA VAL A 85 11.93 -21.54 -26.38
C VAL A 85 11.42 -22.71 -25.55
N LEU A 86 10.43 -23.40 -26.09
CA LEU A 86 9.86 -24.63 -25.54
C LEU A 86 10.49 -25.84 -26.22
N ARG A 87 10.72 -26.90 -25.46
CA ARG A 87 11.24 -28.17 -25.97
C ARG A 87 10.63 -29.38 -25.29
N THR A 88 10.48 -30.46 -26.05
CA THR A 88 10.06 -31.76 -25.53
C THR A 88 11.20 -32.52 -24.86
N ASP A 89 12.44 -32.08 -25.06
CA ASP A 89 13.68 -32.68 -24.54
C ASP A 89 14.60 -31.64 -23.86
N GLY A 90 15.49 -32.13 -23.00
CA GLY A 90 16.45 -31.29 -22.26
C GLY A 90 16.02 -30.88 -20.85
N PRO A 91 16.95 -30.36 -20.03
CA PRO A 91 16.66 -29.91 -18.67
C PRO A 91 15.82 -28.62 -18.71
N PRO A 92 14.77 -28.51 -17.86
CA PRO A 92 13.97 -27.29 -17.78
C PRO A 92 14.82 -26.12 -17.26
N LEU A 93 14.41 -24.90 -17.62
CA LEU A 93 15.04 -23.67 -17.14
C LEU A 93 15.04 -23.64 -15.60
N LYS A 94 16.22 -23.53 -14.97
CA LYS A 94 16.34 -23.45 -13.49
C LYS A 94 15.78 -22.11 -13.01
N LEU A 95 14.72 -22.16 -12.20
CA LEU A 95 14.10 -21.00 -11.54
C LEU A 95 15.03 -20.46 -10.44
N ARG A 96 15.98 -19.60 -10.80
CA ARG A 96 16.73 -18.77 -9.85
C ARG A 96 16.25 -17.34 -10.01
N ASN A 97 15.49 -16.85 -9.02
CA ASN A 97 14.76 -15.59 -9.02
C ASN A 97 13.74 -15.51 -10.17
N SER A 98 12.49 -15.15 -9.84
CA SER A 98 11.38 -14.93 -10.78
C SER A 98 11.85 -14.49 -12.16
N ASN A 99 11.91 -15.43 -13.11
CA ASN A 99 12.40 -15.14 -14.44
C ASN A 99 11.30 -14.32 -15.13
N ILE A 100 11.40 -13.00 -15.03
CA ILE A 100 10.44 -11.97 -15.49
C ILE A 100 9.96 -12.21 -16.92
N HIS A 101 10.71 -12.98 -17.70
CA HIS A 101 10.44 -13.29 -19.09
C HIS A 101 9.51 -14.49 -19.33
N LEU A 102 9.17 -15.31 -18.34
CA LEU A 102 8.22 -16.41 -18.50
C LEU A 102 6.76 -16.00 -18.23
N GLY A 103 6.51 -14.79 -17.71
CA GLY A 103 5.16 -14.31 -17.40
C GLY A 103 4.18 -14.39 -18.59
N ALA A 104 4.68 -14.14 -19.80
CA ALA A 104 3.88 -14.20 -21.02
C ALA A 104 3.39 -15.61 -21.39
N LEU A 105 4.04 -16.69 -20.91
CA LEU A 105 3.67 -18.07 -21.29
C LEU A 105 2.22 -18.39 -20.87
N ARG A 106 1.78 -17.82 -19.75
CA ARG A 106 0.43 -18.01 -19.21
C ARG A 106 -0.62 -17.39 -20.13
N ASP A 107 -0.42 -16.14 -20.56
CA ASP A 107 -1.34 -15.43 -21.45
C ASP A 107 -1.44 -16.12 -22.81
N ILE A 108 -0.31 -16.61 -23.31
CA ILE A 108 -0.20 -17.36 -24.56
C ILE A 108 -0.95 -18.70 -24.48
N ALA A 109 -0.79 -19.44 -23.37
CA ALA A 109 -1.52 -20.68 -23.14
C ALA A 109 -3.04 -20.45 -23.04
N GLN A 110 -3.46 -19.39 -22.35
CA GLN A 110 -4.87 -19.02 -22.22
C GLN A 110 -5.46 -18.52 -23.53
N TRP A 111 -4.69 -17.82 -24.36
CA TRP A 111 -5.10 -17.45 -25.71
C TRP A 111 -5.33 -18.69 -26.56
N ALA A 112 -4.39 -19.64 -26.58
CA ALA A 112 -4.51 -20.87 -27.37
C ALA A 112 -5.74 -21.69 -26.97
N ALA A 113 -5.98 -21.87 -25.67
CA ALA A 113 -7.14 -22.59 -25.15
C ALA A 113 -8.49 -21.93 -25.49
N ARG A 114 -8.53 -20.58 -25.56
CA ARG A 114 -9.72 -19.82 -25.98
C ARG A 114 -10.03 -20.05 -27.46
N GLN A 115 -9.01 -20.03 -28.32
CA GLN A 115 -9.19 -20.21 -29.76
C GLN A 115 -9.60 -21.63 -30.15
N THR A 116 -9.23 -22.64 -29.35
CA THR A 116 -9.60 -24.05 -29.62
C THR A 116 -10.94 -24.48 -29.03
N GLY A 117 -11.68 -23.57 -28.37
CA GLY A 117 -13.00 -23.85 -27.81
C GLY A 117 -12.99 -24.88 -26.67
N THR A 118 -11.86 -25.04 -25.96
CA THR A 118 -11.71 -26.00 -24.86
C THR A 118 -12.11 -25.46 -23.48
N GLU A 119 -12.82 -24.31 -23.42
CA GLU A 119 -13.48 -23.87 -22.18
C GLU A 119 -14.54 -24.89 -21.76
N ARG A 120 -14.26 -25.60 -20.66
CA ARG A 120 -15.23 -26.44 -19.95
C ARG A 120 -16.43 -25.56 -19.56
N GLY A 121 -17.61 -25.92 -20.04
CA GLY A 121 -18.87 -25.23 -19.75
C GLY A 121 -19.13 -25.03 -18.26
N GLY A 122 -19.81 -23.92 -17.93
CA GLY A 122 -20.13 -23.51 -16.57
C GLY A 122 -20.80 -24.61 -15.76
N LEU A 123 -20.15 -25.02 -14.67
CA LEU A 123 -20.65 -26.02 -13.73
C LEU A 123 -21.47 -25.31 -12.65
N ARG A 124 -22.78 -25.58 -12.56
CA ARG A 124 -23.59 -25.16 -11.41
C ARG A 124 -23.08 -25.88 -10.15
N LEU A 125 -22.62 -25.11 -9.16
CA LEU A 125 -22.25 -25.62 -7.84
C LEU A 125 -23.34 -25.25 -6.82
N SER A 126 -23.66 -26.13 -5.89
CA SER A 126 -24.48 -25.69 -4.73
C SER A 126 -23.63 -24.81 -3.81
N ALA A 127 -24.28 -23.98 -2.99
CA ALA A 127 -23.54 -23.14 -2.02
C ALA A 127 -22.69 -23.98 -1.06
N ASP A 128 -23.20 -25.15 -0.67
CA ASP A 128 -22.50 -26.09 0.19
C ASP A 128 -21.25 -26.68 -0.48
N ALA A 129 -21.33 -27.02 -1.76
CA ALA A 129 -20.20 -27.53 -2.53
C ALA A 129 -19.13 -26.43 -2.73
N ALA A 130 -19.57 -25.18 -2.96
CA ALA A 130 -18.65 -24.05 -3.05
C ALA A 130 -17.91 -23.80 -1.73
N LEU A 131 -18.63 -23.80 -0.60
CA LEU A 131 -18.04 -23.64 0.73
C LEU A 131 -17.03 -24.76 1.03
N ALA A 132 -17.40 -26.02 0.75
CA ALA A 132 -16.52 -27.17 0.95
C ALA A 132 -15.26 -27.07 0.09
N GLY A 133 -15.38 -26.71 -1.20
CA GLY A 133 -14.22 -26.57 -2.08
C GLY A 133 -13.27 -25.43 -1.66
N MET A 134 -13.81 -24.32 -1.15
CA MET A 134 -13.00 -23.21 -0.62
C MET A 134 -12.30 -23.57 0.69
N ALA A 135 -12.95 -24.36 1.56
CA ALA A 135 -12.34 -24.88 2.78
C ALA A 135 -11.27 -25.95 2.48
N GLU A 136 -11.54 -26.85 1.53
CA GLU A 136 -10.59 -27.89 1.11
C GLU A 136 -9.29 -27.27 0.55
N PHE A 137 -9.39 -26.13 -0.15
CA PHE A 137 -8.19 -25.39 -0.57
C PHE A 137 -7.30 -24.99 0.62
N ILE A 138 -7.90 -24.48 1.71
CA ILE A 138 -7.16 -24.11 2.93
C ILE A 138 -6.47 -25.35 3.51
N VAL A 139 -7.20 -26.45 3.63
CA VAL A 139 -6.71 -27.73 4.19
C VAL A 139 -5.50 -28.24 3.39
N GLN A 140 -5.56 -28.21 2.06
CA GLN A 140 -4.50 -28.75 1.20
C GLN A 140 -3.31 -27.80 1.06
N ASN A 141 -3.56 -26.50 0.97
CA ASN A 141 -2.55 -25.53 0.49
C ASN A 141 -2.06 -24.56 1.56
N LEU A 142 -2.88 -24.18 2.55
CA LEU A 142 -2.50 -23.18 3.56
C LEU A 142 -2.25 -23.77 4.95
N ALA A 143 -2.84 -24.91 5.30
CA ALA A 143 -2.57 -25.59 6.55
C ALA A 143 -1.17 -26.24 6.50
N LYS A 144 -0.21 -25.70 7.25
CA LYS A 144 1.19 -26.16 7.28
C LYS A 144 1.67 -26.42 8.72
N PRO A 145 2.61 -27.35 8.92
CA PRO A 145 3.28 -27.50 10.21
C PRO A 145 4.17 -26.28 10.50
N LEU A 146 4.14 -25.78 11.73
CA LEU A 146 4.98 -24.65 12.18
C LEU A 146 6.48 -24.96 12.10
N GLU A 147 6.86 -26.20 12.40
CA GLU A 147 8.23 -26.72 12.33
C GLU A 147 8.24 -27.97 11.45
N PRO A 148 8.38 -27.83 10.11
CA PRO A 148 8.31 -28.97 9.19
C PRO A 148 9.34 -30.06 9.48
N ALA A 149 10.49 -29.69 10.07
CA ALA A 149 11.55 -30.62 10.45
C ALA A 149 11.25 -31.42 11.73
N ARG A 150 10.20 -31.06 12.49
CA ARG A 150 9.86 -31.70 13.76
C ARG A 150 8.58 -32.54 13.62
N PRO A 151 8.66 -33.87 13.78
CA PRO A 151 7.47 -34.74 13.80
C PRO A 151 6.49 -34.30 14.89
N GLY A 152 5.20 -34.23 14.55
CA GLY A 152 4.14 -33.80 15.48
C GLY A 152 4.09 -32.29 15.76
N SER A 153 4.74 -31.47 14.92
CA SER A 153 4.60 -30.01 14.99
C SER A 153 3.14 -29.58 14.82
N SER A 154 2.70 -28.59 15.59
CA SER A 154 1.35 -28.03 15.48
C SER A 154 1.11 -27.47 14.07
N ILE A 155 -0.11 -27.63 13.58
CA ILE A 155 -0.55 -27.04 12.32
C ILE A 155 -0.98 -25.59 12.57
N ALA A 156 -0.64 -24.72 11.63
CA ALA A 156 -1.11 -23.35 11.56
C ALA A 156 -1.39 -22.97 10.10
N ILE A 157 -2.02 -21.81 9.89
CA ILE A 157 -2.38 -21.32 8.57
C ILE A 157 -1.28 -20.40 8.06
N ALA A 158 -0.60 -20.82 7.00
CA ALA A 158 0.43 -20.03 6.35
C ALA A 158 -0.20 -18.86 5.58
N GLU A 159 0.52 -17.73 5.52
CA GLU A 159 0.13 -16.52 4.79
C GLU A 159 -0.24 -16.81 3.33
N THR A 160 0.57 -17.64 2.67
CA THR A 160 0.45 -18.02 1.26
C THR A 160 0.74 -19.51 1.10
N ALA A 161 0.33 -20.09 -0.03
CA ALA A 161 0.52 -21.52 -0.27
C ALA A 161 1.99 -21.88 -0.46
N GLU A 162 2.70 -21.02 -1.20
CA GLU A 162 4.14 -21.07 -1.40
C GLU A 162 4.87 -20.08 -0.49
N ARG A 163 6.14 -20.35 -0.18
CA ARG A 163 6.92 -19.46 0.69
C ARG A 163 7.35 -18.21 -0.07
N ILE A 164 7.12 -17.04 0.54
CA ILE A 164 7.67 -15.77 0.05
C ILE A 164 9.05 -15.56 0.66
N ASN A 165 10.07 -15.37 -0.18
CA ASN A 165 11.47 -15.16 0.25
C ASN A 165 12.01 -16.24 1.21
N ASP A 166 11.58 -17.50 1.03
CA ASP A 166 11.85 -18.67 1.89
C ASP A 166 11.23 -18.62 3.30
N THR A 167 10.50 -17.56 3.63
CA THR A 167 9.83 -17.36 4.91
C THR A 167 8.39 -17.87 4.85
N ALA A 168 7.94 -18.54 5.91
CA ALA A 168 6.53 -18.86 6.14
C ALA A 168 6.06 -18.13 7.40
N TRP A 169 5.15 -17.17 7.23
CA TRP A 169 4.50 -16.48 8.33
C TRP A 169 3.13 -17.07 8.62
N PHE A 170 2.81 -17.09 9.90
CA PHE A 170 1.55 -17.62 10.42
C PHE A 170 0.91 -16.52 11.28
N TRP A 171 -0.03 -15.79 10.71
CA TRP A 171 -0.65 -14.63 11.36
C TRP A 171 -1.73 -15.06 12.36
N ALA A 172 -1.78 -14.41 13.52
CA ALA A 172 -2.77 -14.70 14.56
C ALA A 172 -4.19 -14.37 14.10
N ASP A 173 -4.38 -13.19 13.51
CA ASP A 173 -5.67 -12.72 13.04
C ASP A 173 -6.17 -13.54 11.85
N ASP A 174 -5.31 -13.89 10.88
CA ASP A 174 -5.71 -14.78 9.78
C ASP A 174 -6.07 -16.18 10.23
N SER A 175 -5.38 -16.68 11.26
CA SER A 175 -5.76 -17.93 11.92
C SER A 175 -7.10 -17.80 12.62
N GLY A 176 -7.40 -16.64 13.23
CA GLY A 176 -8.72 -16.30 13.77
C GLY A 176 -9.81 -16.27 12.69
N LYS A 177 -9.57 -15.63 11.55
CA LYS A 177 -10.49 -15.59 10.40
C LYS A 177 -10.76 -16.99 9.85
N THR A 178 -9.72 -17.83 9.79
CA THR A 178 -9.86 -19.24 9.39
C THR A 178 -10.62 -20.04 10.45
N ALA A 179 -10.32 -19.86 11.73
CA ALA A 179 -11.05 -20.50 12.83
C ALA A 179 -12.54 -20.11 12.84
N GLU A 180 -12.89 -18.87 12.49
CA GLU A 180 -14.29 -18.45 12.29
C GLU A 180 -14.98 -19.29 11.19
N LEU A 181 -14.32 -19.46 10.04
CA LEU A 181 -14.85 -20.30 8.96
C LEU A 181 -15.03 -21.76 9.40
N PHE A 182 -14.01 -22.34 10.06
CA PHE A 182 -14.05 -23.73 10.51
C PHE A 182 -14.91 -23.95 11.76
N ALA A 183 -15.38 -22.89 12.43
CA ALA A 183 -16.43 -22.98 13.45
C ALA A 183 -17.82 -23.21 12.84
N VAL A 184 -18.03 -23.01 11.54
CA VAL A 184 -19.31 -23.36 10.88
C VAL A 184 -19.57 -24.86 11.07
N PRO A 185 -20.73 -25.29 11.63
CA PRO A 185 -20.92 -26.67 12.10
C PRO A 185 -20.58 -27.76 11.09
N ARG A 186 -20.97 -27.58 9.83
CA ARG A 186 -20.66 -28.53 8.77
C ARG A 186 -19.16 -28.65 8.48
N LEU A 187 -18.42 -27.53 8.49
CA LEU A 187 -16.98 -27.53 8.25
C LEU A 187 -16.24 -28.06 9.48
N HIS A 188 -16.65 -27.65 10.68
CA HIS A 188 -16.16 -28.18 11.94
C HIS A 188 -16.25 -29.72 11.98
N ASP A 189 -17.41 -30.28 11.67
CA ASP A 189 -17.62 -31.73 11.69
C ASP A 189 -16.87 -32.49 10.58
N THR A 190 -16.49 -31.80 9.50
CA THR A 190 -15.72 -32.38 8.39
C THR A 190 -14.23 -32.33 8.67
N TYR A 191 -13.75 -31.26 9.31
CA TYR A 191 -12.32 -31.02 9.59
C TYR A 191 -12.09 -30.66 11.08
N PRO A 192 -12.46 -31.53 12.03
CA PRO A 192 -12.41 -31.22 13.47
C PRO A 192 -10.99 -30.91 13.95
N ASP A 193 -9.99 -31.65 13.47
CA ASP A 193 -8.59 -31.45 13.85
C ASP A 193 -8.06 -30.08 13.42
N LEU A 194 -8.47 -29.58 12.25
CA LEU A 194 -8.06 -28.25 11.77
C LEU A 194 -8.80 -27.13 12.49
N ALA A 195 -10.08 -27.32 12.79
CA ALA A 195 -10.86 -26.39 13.60
C ALA A 195 -10.21 -26.20 14.99
N ASP A 196 -9.81 -27.29 15.64
CA ASP A 196 -9.09 -27.23 16.91
C ASP A 196 -7.68 -26.64 16.77
N ALA A 197 -6.92 -27.02 15.73
CA ALA A 197 -5.56 -26.53 15.53
C ALA A 197 -5.50 -25.00 15.32
N THR A 198 -6.45 -24.43 14.58
CA THR A 198 -6.50 -22.98 14.33
C THR A 198 -6.82 -22.19 15.60
N LEU A 199 -7.72 -22.68 16.45
CA LEU A 199 -8.00 -22.09 17.77
C LEU A 199 -6.81 -22.26 18.73
N ASP A 200 -6.24 -23.45 18.80
CA ASP A 200 -5.09 -23.74 19.67
C ASP A 200 -3.89 -22.85 19.29
N TYR A 201 -3.72 -22.54 18.01
CA TYR A 201 -2.70 -21.61 17.54
C TYR A 201 -2.94 -20.18 18.04
N VAL A 202 -4.17 -19.67 17.96
CA VAL A 202 -4.54 -18.36 18.53
C VAL A 202 -4.24 -18.32 20.03
N LEU A 203 -4.66 -19.35 20.77
CA LEU A 203 -4.40 -19.46 22.21
C LEU A 203 -2.89 -19.53 22.52
N ARG A 204 -2.12 -20.25 21.72
CA ARG A 204 -0.66 -20.37 21.86
C ARG A 204 0.05 -19.04 21.67
N LEU A 205 -0.41 -18.19 20.76
CA LEU A 205 0.13 -16.85 20.54
C LEU A 205 -0.37 -15.81 21.55
N SER A 206 -1.11 -16.24 22.57
CA SER A 206 -1.71 -15.32 23.54
C SER A 206 -1.10 -15.46 24.93
N PRO A 207 0.15 -15.01 25.16
CA PRO A 207 0.68 -14.93 26.52
C PRO A 207 -0.25 -14.05 27.38
N GLU A 208 -0.18 -14.20 28.70
CA GLU A 208 -1.23 -13.85 29.68
C GLU A 208 -2.08 -12.58 29.42
N ARG A 209 -1.52 -11.50 28.84
CA ARG A 209 -2.23 -10.23 28.60
C ARG A 209 -2.10 -9.64 27.18
N ILE A 210 -1.63 -10.40 26.19
CA ILE A 210 -1.53 -9.90 24.80
C ILE A 210 -1.68 -11.05 23.80
N ILE A 211 -2.32 -10.80 22.66
CA ILE A 211 -2.25 -11.69 21.50
C ILE A 211 -1.11 -11.22 20.61
N GLN A 212 -0.07 -12.05 20.49
CA GLN A 212 1.11 -11.79 19.67
C GLN A 212 0.79 -11.97 18.19
N ARG A 213 1.43 -11.17 17.33
CA ARG A 213 1.02 -10.93 15.94
C ARG A 213 1.11 -12.15 15.05
N ARG A 214 2.22 -12.88 15.13
CA ARG A 214 2.53 -13.99 14.22
C ARG A 214 3.69 -14.83 14.72
N SER A 215 3.83 -16.02 14.15
CA SER A 215 5.03 -16.84 14.27
C SER A 215 5.67 -17.11 12.91
N ALA A 216 6.91 -17.57 12.93
CA ALA A 216 7.69 -17.91 11.75
C ALA A 216 8.71 -19.01 12.07
N VAL A 217 9.19 -19.68 11.03
CA VAL A 217 10.42 -20.46 11.14
C VAL A 217 11.61 -19.49 11.30
N PRO A 218 12.51 -19.69 12.30
CA PRO A 218 13.65 -18.82 12.51
C PRO A 218 14.62 -18.77 11.33
N GLU A 219 14.98 -17.57 10.93
CA GLU A 219 15.92 -17.30 9.84
C GLU A 219 16.78 -16.09 10.15
N LEU A 220 17.93 -16.02 9.49
CA LEU A 220 18.90 -14.95 9.62
C LEU A 220 19.67 -14.83 8.31
N ARG A 221 19.73 -13.64 7.72
CA ARG A 221 20.46 -13.39 6.49
C ARG A 221 21.14 -12.02 6.49
N LEU A 222 22.40 -11.99 6.06
CA LEU A 222 23.10 -10.78 5.67
C LEU A 222 22.88 -10.52 4.17
N LEU A 223 22.22 -9.41 3.84
CA LEU A 223 21.95 -9.01 2.45
C LEU A 223 23.03 -8.10 1.89
N ASP A 224 23.55 -7.19 2.73
CA ASP A 224 24.68 -6.32 2.41
C ASP A 224 25.65 -6.27 3.60
N GLY A 225 26.88 -6.72 3.37
CA GLY A 225 27.96 -6.78 4.36
C GLY A 225 28.90 -5.58 4.35
N ARG A 226 28.60 -4.51 3.61
CA ARG A 226 29.43 -3.31 3.58
C ARG A 226 29.14 -2.42 4.79
N PRO A 227 30.13 -2.01 5.60
CA PRO A 227 29.91 -1.19 6.79
C PRO A 227 29.14 0.12 6.53
N GLU A 228 29.32 0.75 5.37
CA GLU A 228 28.66 2.01 4.99
C GLU A 228 27.20 1.88 4.55
N SER A 229 26.70 0.65 4.33
CA SER A 229 25.34 0.42 3.79
C SER A 229 24.77 -0.95 4.18
N PHE A 230 25.12 -1.47 5.35
CA PHE A 230 24.78 -2.85 5.71
C PHE A 230 23.26 -3.07 5.79
N LYS A 231 22.85 -4.29 5.45
CA LYS A 231 21.46 -4.74 5.52
C LYS A 231 21.41 -6.19 5.93
N ALA A 232 20.70 -6.51 7.00
CA ALA A 232 20.43 -7.87 7.44
C ALA A 232 18.99 -7.98 7.96
N TYR A 233 18.49 -9.20 8.06
CA TYR A 233 17.20 -9.47 8.69
C TYR A 233 17.19 -10.81 9.43
N ASN A 234 16.26 -10.90 10.38
CA ASN A 234 15.73 -12.19 10.84
C ASN A 234 14.25 -12.34 10.40
N SER A 235 13.55 -13.32 10.95
CA SER A 235 12.15 -13.60 10.58
C SER A 235 11.19 -12.41 10.70
N PHE A 236 11.48 -11.44 11.59
CA PHE A 236 10.53 -10.37 11.93
C PHE A 236 11.12 -8.95 11.84
N PHE A 237 12.45 -8.81 11.83
CA PHE A 237 13.13 -7.52 11.93
C PHE A 237 14.18 -7.35 10.86
N ASN A 238 14.25 -6.13 10.33
CA ASN A 238 15.37 -5.67 9.53
C ASN A 238 16.32 -4.85 10.41
N LEU A 239 17.62 -5.00 10.18
CA LEU A 239 18.67 -4.14 10.72
C LEU A 239 19.46 -3.57 9.55
N THR A 240 19.45 -2.23 9.44
CA THR A 240 20.11 -1.50 8.35
C THR A 240 20.96 -0.38 8.92
N GLY A 241 21.90 0.18 8.16
CA GLY A 241 22.56 1.40 8.58
C GLY A 241 23.93 1.64 7.96
N ASN A 242 24.69 2.51 8.63
CA ASN A 242 26.04 2.88 8.26
C ASN A 242 26.90 2.92 9.54
N LEU A 243 27.70 1.87 9.73
CA LEU A 243 28.60 1.72 10.88
C LEU A 243 29.73 2.75 10.89
N GLN A 244 30.14 3.27 9.73
CA GLN A 244 31.18 4.31 9.65
C GLN A 244 30.71 5.62 10.29
N THR A 245 29.40 5.86 10.29
CA THR A 245 28.75 6.98 10.98
C THR A 245 28.06 6.56 12.29
N GLY A 246 28.26 5.32 12.75
CA GLY A 246 27.63 4.75 13.95
C GLY A 246 26.11 4.59 13.90
N ARG A 247 25.51 4.62 12.70
CA ARG A 247 24.06 4.57 12.50
C ARG A 247 23.58 3.13 12.35
N VAL A 248 22.64 2.72 13.20
CA VAL A 248 21.99 1.40 13.18
C VAL A 248 20.48 1.57 13.33
N CYS A 249 19.72 1.15 12.32
CA CYS A 249 18.31 1.45 12.13
C CYS A 249 17.49 0.14 12.15
N PRO A 250 16.85 -0.21 13.28
CA PRO A 250 15.93 -1.34 13.36
C PRO A 250 14.57 -1.00 12.71
N SER A 251 13.92 -1.98 12.10
CA SER A 251 12.56 -1.82 11.59
C SER A 251 11.80 -3.15 11.54
N ILE A 252 10.47 -3.09 11.55
CA ILE A 252 9.62 -4.28 11.38
C ILE A 252 9.66 -4.73 9.92
N ARG A 253 9.78 -6.05 9.71
CA ARG A 253 9.84 -6.66 8.38
C ARG A 253 8.45 -7.02 7.87
N PHE A 254 8.18 -6.65 6.62
CA PHE A 254 7.01 -7.08 5.85
C PHE A 254 7.48 -7.64 4.50
N ASN A 255 6.68 -8.53 3.90
CA ASN A 255 7.00 -9.16 2.61
C ASN A 255 6.71 -8.23 1.42
N ASP A 256 5.96 -7.15 1.66
CA ASP A 256 5.54 -6.15 0.68
C ASP A 256 6.29 -4.81 0.80
N ASP A 257 7.47 -4.85 1.42
CA ASP A 257 8.38 -3.70 1.59
C ASP A 257 7.76 -2.46 2.29
N ARG A 258 6.64 -2.60 3.02
CA ARG A 258 6.07 -1.53 3.88
C ARG A 258 6.93 -1.15 5.10
N THR A 259 8.21 -1.51 5.11
CA THR A 259 9.15 -1.22 6.19
C THR A 259 9.39 0.29 6.30
N ARG A 260 9.26 0.83 7.52
CA ARG A 260 9.41 2.26 7.84
C ARG A 260 10.62 2.52 8.74
N PHE A 261 11.30 3.64 8.52
CA PHE A 261 12.29 4.18 9.46
C PHE A 261 11.60 4.76 10.70
N LEU A 262 11.94 4.29 11.89
CA LEU A 262 11.33 4.72 13.16
C LEU A 262 12.31 5.51 14.05
N GLY A 263 13.61 5.29 13.88
CA GLY A 263 14.68 5.88 14.66
C GLY A 263 15.96 5.05 14.52
N GLU A 264 17.03 5.51 15.14
CA GLU A 264 18.35 4.88 15.03
C GLU A 264 19.09 4.81 16.37
N TYR A 265 20.02 3.86 16.48
CA TYR A 265 20.88 3.68 17.64
C TYR A 265 22.22 4.41 17.44
N SER A 266 22.15 5.74 17.42
CA SER A 266 23.28 6.68 17.23
C SER A 266 23.14 7.87 18.19
N GLY A 267 24.11 8.79 18.14
CA GLY A 267 24.15 9.97 19.01
C GLY A 267 24.67 9.61 20.40
N ASN A 268 25.77 8.86 20.45
CA ASN A 268 26.35 8.40 21.70
C ASN A 268 27.46 9.34 22.18
N ALA A 269 27.66 9.44 23.49
CA ALA A 269 28.66 10.29 24.09
C ALA A 269 29.43 9.59 25.19
N LEU A 270 30.74 9.81 25.22
CA LEU A 270 31.64 9.41 26.30
C LEU A 270 32.09 10.65 27.08
N ARG A 271 31.80 10.68 28.39
CA ARG A 271 32.26 11.74 29.31
C ARG A 271 33.21 11.13 30.33
N PHE A 272 34.32 11.80 30.62
CA PHE A 272 35.29 11.30 31.61
C PHE A 272 36.26 12.40 32.03
N ARG A 273 37.07 12.11 33.05
CA ARG A 273 38.19 12.93 33.50
C ARG A 273 39.51 12.20 33.27
N TYR A 274 40.46 12.89 32.64
CA TYR A 274 41.80 12.39 32.38
C TYR A 274 42.85 13.47 32.65
N GLY A 275 43.86 13.14 33.47
CA GLY A 275 44.90 14.09 33.89
C GLY A 275 44.33 15.38 34.49
N GLY A 276 43.25 15.26 35.28
CA GLY A 276 42.55 16.36 35.93
C GLY A 276 41.58 17.16 35.05
N ARG A 277 41.56 16.96 33.72
CA ARG A 277 40.68 17.67 32.79
C ARG A 277 39.46 16.82 32.42
N ARG A 278 38.26 17.44 32.41
CA ARG A 278 37.03 16.81 31.90
C ARG A 278 37.02 16.80 30.37
N GLN A 279 36.50 15.72 29.80
CA GLN A 279 36.37 15.47 28.37
C GLN A 279 34.93 15.05 28.07
N VAL A 280 34.43 15.47 26.91
CA VAL A 280 33.21 14.98 26.29
C VAL A 280 33.57 14.67 24.86
N VAL A 281 33.30 13.44 24.43
CA VAL A 281 33.61 12.95 23.10
C VAL A 281 32.32 12.42 22.49
N ASP A 282 31.98 12.97 21.33
CA ASP A 282 30.99 12.37 20.43
C ASP A 282 31.59 11.07 19.88
N VAL A 283 30.88 9.95 20.09
CA VAL A 283 31.41 8.62 19.79
C VAL A 283 31.54 8.43 18.29
N GLU A 284 30.54 8.90 17.54
CA GLU A 284 30.41 8.75 16.11
C GLU A 284 31.52 9.50 15.35
N ASP A 285 31.93 10.68 15.82
CA ASP A 285 33.06 11.45 15.29
C ASP A 285 34.42 10.75 15.45
N ALA A 286 34.51 9.75 16.34
CA ALA A 286 35.76 9.08 16.71
C ALA A 286 35.88 7.65 16.15
N ILE A 287 34.93 7.20 15.33
CA ILE A 287 34.92 5.86 14.72
C ILE A 287 36.13 5.70 13.78
N THR A 288 36.86 4.59 13.93
CA THR A 288 38.04 4.29 13.11
C THR A 288 38.04 2.89 12.51
N HIS A 289 37.23 1.98 13.07
CA HIS A 289 37.14 0.61 12.62
C HIS A 289 35.70 0.14 12.70
N CYS A 290 35.27 -0.64 11.71
CA CYS A 290 33.95 -1.26 11.65
C CYS A 290 34.13 -2.73 11.30
N SER A 291 33.28 -3.61 11.84
CA SER A 291 33.25 -5.01 11.44
C SER A 291 31.84 -5.58 11.48
N ILE A 292 31.60 -6.57 10.61
CA ILE A 292 30.37 -7.36 10.55
C ILE A 292 30.81 -8.81 10.60
N ASP A 293 30.41 -9.53 11.64
CA ASP A 293 30.74 -10.94 11.85
C ASP A 293 29.47 -11.79 11.74
N GLU A 294 29.37 -12.55 10.64
CA GLU A 294 28.24 -13.43 10.36
C GLU A 294 28.51 -14.84 10.91
N GLN A 295 27.65 -15.27 11.85
CA GLN A 295 27.66 -16.60 12.45
C GLN A 295 26.30 -17.29 12.18
N PRO A 296 26.21 -18.64 12.25
CA PRO A 296 24.96 -19.34 11.93
C PRO A 296 23.73 -18.91 12.74
N GLU A 297 23.95 -18.50 13.99
CA GLU A 297 22.87 -18.14 14.92
C GLU A 297 22.76 -16.63 15.19
N ARG A 298 23.75 -15.83 14.76
CA ARG A 298 23.77 -14.37 14.96
C ARG A 298 24.67 -13.64 13.98
N ILE A 299 24.35 -12.38 13.69
CA ILE A 299 25.25 -11.44 13.02
C ILE A 299 25.59 -10.34 14.02
N VAL A 300 26.87 -10.05 14.18
CA VAL A 300 27.37 -9.00 15.08
C VAL A 300 27.89 -7.83 14.24
N PHE A 301 27.24 -6.69 14.37
CA PHE A 301 27.66 -5.43 13.76
C PHE A 301 28.42 -4.61 14.81
N SER A 302 29.57 -4.05 14.47
CA SER A 302 30.34 -3.25 15.42
C SER A 302 31.08 -2.09 14.80
N HIS A 303 31.23 -1.03 15.60
CA HIS A 303 32.12 0.08 15.33
C HIS A 303 32.98 0.35 16.56
N THR A 304 34.25 0.70 16.33
CA THR A 304 35.23 1.01 17.37
C THR A 304 35.74 2.42 17.18
N SER A 305 35.53 3.22 18.22
CA SER A 305 36.02 4.58 18.35
C SER A 305 37.36 4.62 19.10
N VAL A 306 38.33 5.33 18.53
CA VAL A 306 39.64 5.54 19.14
C VAL A 306 39.64 6.89 19.85
N ILE A 307 39.61 6.83 21.19
CA ILE A 307 39.41 8.03 22.00
C ILE A 307 40.75 8.66 22.35
N GLU A 308 40.89 9.92 22.00
CA GLU A 308 42.02 10.76 22.39
C GLU A 308 41.62 11.83 23.39
N ALA A 309 42.47 12.06 24.39
CA ALA A 309 42.24 13.08 25.41
C ALA A 309 43.48 13.91 25.69
N ARG A 310 43.25 15.13 26.16
CA ARG A 310 44.31 16.06 26.60
C ARG A 310 44.29 16.20 28.13
N PRO A 311 45.39 15.92 28.84
CA PRO A 311 45.48 16.18 30.28
C PRO A 311 45.62 17.69 30.56
N LEU A 312 45.55 18.12 31.83
CA LEU A 312 45.83 19.52 32.20
C LEU A 312 47.25 19.94 31.81
N ILE A 313 48.23 19.05 32.02
CA ILE A 313 49.65 19.26 31.69
C ILE A 313 50.08 18.13 30.75
N GLY A 314 50.51 18.49 29.53
CA GLY A 314 50.96 17.54 28.51
C GLY A 314 50.23 17.65 27.18
N ARG A 315 50.54 16.72 26.26
CA ARG A 315 49.97 16.66 24.90
C ARG A 315 48.76 15.73 24.85
N ARG A 316 47.94 15.88 23.79
CA ARG A 316 46.86 14.95 23.46
C ARG A 316 47.46 13.57 23.18
N ARG A 317 46.84 12.51 23.68
CA ARG A 317 47.18 11.12 23.34
C ARG A 317 45.94 10.22 23.39
N ARG A 318 46.02 9.07 22.72
CA ARG A 318 45.03 8.00 22.83
C ARG A 318 44.92 7.50 24.28
N VAL A 319 43.70 7.30 24.76
CA VAL A 319 43.42 6.94 26.16
C VAL A 319 42.63 5.65 26.32
N CYS A 320 41.69 5.37 25.42
CA CYS A 320 40.91 4.13 25.41
C CYS A 320 40.39 3.82 24.01
N ASN A 321 39.90 2.60 23.86
CA ASN A 321 39.03 2.20 22.76
C ASN A 321 37.62 2.02 23.31
N LEU A 322 36.64 2.46 22.53
CA LEU A 322 35.23 2.28 22.83
C LEU A 322 34.59 1.53 21.66
N THR A 323 33.99 0.38 21.91
CA THR A 323 33.36 -0.45 20.88
C THR A 323 31.89 -0.61 21.17
N TYR A 324 31.05 -0.30 20.18
CA TYR A 324 29.63 -0.67 20.21
C TYR A 324 29.42 -1.93 19.39
N ARG A 325 28.63 -2.87 19.92
CA ARG A 325 28.23 -4.11 19.26
C ARG A 325 26.72 -4.23 19.25
N TYR A 326 26.17 -4.58 18.11
CA TYR A 326 24.74 -4.81 17.88
C TYR A 326 24.59 -6.25 17.37
N SER A 327 23.94 -7.11 18.14
CA SER A 327 23.78 -8.53 17.77
C SER A 327 22.35 -8.80 17.32
N LEU A 328 22.19 -9.16 16.06
CA LEU A 328 20.94 -9.67 15.49
C LEU A 328 20.97 -11.20 15.52
N TRP A 329 19.96 -11.82 16.10
CA TRP A 329 19.90 -13.27 16.31
C TRP A 329 18.86 -13.92 15.40
N LYS A 330 19.13 -15.18 15.02
CA LYS A 330 18.24 -16.00 14.21
C LYS A 330 16.92 -16.32 14.92
N ALA A 331 17.03 -16.80 16.16
CA ALA A 331 15.89 -17.20 17.00
C ALA A 331 15.77 -16.31 18.24
N ARG A 332 15.97 -14.99 18.06
CA ARG A 332 15.72 -14.00 19.12
C ARG A 332 15.37 -12.62 18.50
N PRO A 333 14.14 -12.10 18.72
CA PRO A 333 13.68 -10.83 18.16
C PRO A 333 14.31 -9.58 18.79
N ALA A 334 14.81 -9.68 20.03
CA ALA A 334 15.49 -8.56 20.70
C ALA A 334 16.95 -8.41 20.24
N ILE A 335 17.34 -7.20 19.85
CA ILE A 335 18.72 -6.82 19.51
C ILE A 335 19.50 -6.61 20.81
N GLU A 336 20.65 -7.29 20.92
CA GLU A 336 21.58 -7.01 22.03
C GLU A 336 22.48 -5.84 21.65
N VAL A 337 22.54 -4.82 22.50
CA VAL A 337 23.44 -3.68 22.34
C VAL A 337 24.45 -3.68 23.48
N GLU A 338 25.74 -3.77 23.15
CA GLU A 338 26.83 -3.70 24.11
C GLU A 338 27.73 -2.51 23.77
N ALA A 339 28.07 -1.71 24.79
CA ALA A 339 29.09 -0.68 24.67
C ALA A 339 30.24 -0.98 25.64
N GLU A 340 31.43 -1.23 25.10
CA GLU A 340 32.61 -1.71 25.82
C GLU A 340 33.75 -0.69 25.74
N ILE A 341 34.25 -0.24 26.89
CA ILE A 341 35.40 0.64 26.99
C ILE A 341 36.61 -0.12 27.55
N THR A 342 37.75 -0.02 26.87
CA THR A 342 39.03 -0.59 27.30
C THR A 342 40.10 0.50 27.34
N THR A 343 40.69 0.74 28.51
CA THR A 343 41.77 1.73 28.68
C THR A 343 43.12 1.20 28.16
N LEU A 344 43.98 2.11 27.71
CA LEU A 344 45.33 1.74 27.27
C LEU A 344 46.32 1.56 28.44
N PRO A 345 47.48 0.91 28.22
CA PRO A 345 48.53 0.79 29.24
C PRO A 345 48.92 2.14 29.86
N GLY A 346 49.00 2.18 31.19
CA GLY A 346 49.32 3.39 31.95
C GLY A 346 48.25 4.50 31.92
N ILE A 347 47.04 4.23 31.40
CA ILE A 347 45.93 5.18 31.38
C ILE A 347 44.92 4.85 32.47
N THR A 348 44.59 5.81 33.32
CA THR A 348 43.44 5.74 34.22
C THR A 348 42.43 6.80 33.84
N LEU A 349 41.17 6.41 33.69
CA LEU A 349 40.05 7.33 33.50
C LEU A 349 39.26 7.43 34.81
N GLN A 350 38.77 8.62 35.11
CA GLN A 350 37.92 8.89 36.28
C GLN A 350 36.59 9.45 35.81
N ASP A 351 35.55 9.34 36.65
CA ASP A 351 34.21 9.86 36.39
C ASP A 351 33.66 9.47 35.00
N VAL A 352 33.91 8.22 34.59
CA VAL A 352 33.52 7.73 33.26
C VAL A 352 32.01 7.58 33.19
N GLN A 353 31.42 8.21 32.18
CA GLN A 353 30.01 8.12 31.83
C GLN A 353 29.86 7.78 30.35
N LEU A 354 29.00 6.81 30.05
CA LEU A 354 28.80 6.28 28.71
C LEU A 354 27.30 6.24 28.40
N SER A 355 26.89 6.69 27.21
CA SER A 355 25.47 6.64 26.80
C SER A 355 25.18 5.57 25.74
N THR A 356 23.90 5.19 25.64
CA THR A 356 23.36 4.23 24.67
C THR A 356 22.09 4.83 24.03
N ALA A 357 22.24 5.62 23.00
CA ALA A 357 21.18 6.52 22.54
C ALA A 357 20.14 5.90 21.59
N PHE A 358 18.99 6.57 21.52
CA PHE A 358 17.96 6.49 20.49
C PHE A 358 17.85 7.89 19.89
N ASP A 359 18.15 8.04 18.60
CA ASP A 359 18.09 9.31 17.90
C ASP A 359 17.08 9.26 16.74
N GLN A 360 16.74 10.44 16.21
CA GLN A 360 15.81 10.64 15.10
C GLN A 360 14.39 10.08 15.35
N LEU A 361 14.00 9.94 16.61
CA LEU A 361 12.69 9.39 17.00
C LEU A 361 11.53 10.22 16.41
N SER A 362 11.68 11.54 16.32
CA SER A 362 10.67 12.45 15.74
C SER A 362 10.69 12.51 14.22
N SER A 363 11.77 12.02 13.59
CA SER A 363 11.95 12.03 12.14
C SER A 363 11.34 10.77 11.53
N GLY A 364 11.43 9.65 12.25
CA GLY A 364 10.88 8.36 11.82
C GLY A 364 9.51 8.02 12.40
N GLY A 365 9.24 8.32 13.69
CA GLY A 365 8.03 7.94 14.41
C GLY A 365 7.31 9.10 15.14
N ASN A 366 6.20 8.78 15.78
CA ASN A 366 5.41 9.70 16.62
C ASN A 366 5.54 9.34 18.11
N PHE A 367 6.77 9.14 18.58
CA PHE A 367 7.04 8.76 19.98
C PHE A 367 6.73 9.92 20.93
N ASP A 368 5.56 9.84 21.58
CA ASP A 368 5.00 10.87 22.47
C ASP A 368 5.02 10.47 23.95
N SER A 369 5.53 9.27 24.26
CA SER A 369 5.58 8.76 25.63
C SER A 369 6.84 7.96 25.91
N ALA A 370 7.42 8.18 27.09
CA ALA A 370 8.48 7.36 27.65
C ALA A 370 8.04 6.81 29.01
N VAL A 371 8.43 5.58 29.33
CA VAL A 371 8.12 4.93 30.61
C VAL A 371 9.41 4.35 31.18
N VAL A 372 9.71 4.66 32.43
CA VAL A 372 10.85 4.09 33.15
C VAL A 372 10.35 3.13 34.22
N GLY A 373 10.92 1.93 34.24
CA GLY A 373 10.61 0.88 35.21
C GLY A 373 11.73 0.71 36.25
N VAL A 374 11.32 0.62 37.52
CA VAL A 374 12.20 0.30 38.66
C VAL A 374 11.50 -0.74 39.53
N GLU A 375 12.01 -1.97 39.56
CA GLU A 375 11.51 -3.06 40.41
C GLU A 375 9.98 -3.27 40.30
N GLY A 376 9.47 -3.25 39.06
CA GLY A 376 8.04 -3.41 38.76
C GLY A 376 7.18 -2.17 38.98
N ARG A 377 7.76 -1.03 39.37
CA ARG A 377 7.08 0.28 39.40
C ARG A 377 7.38 1.05 38.13
N TYR A 378 6.36 1.61 37.50
CA TYR A 378 6.48 2.29 36.22
C TYR A 378 6.10 3.76 36.34
N GLU A 379 6.96 4.64 35.85
CA GLU A 379 6.71 6.07 35.80
C GLU A 379 6.67 6.56 34.35
N ARG A 380 5.54 7.14 33.95
CA ARG A 380 5.33 7.69 32.61
C ARG A 380 5.78 9.14 32.55
N ARG A 381 6.45 9.49 31.46
CA ARG A 381 6.88 10.84 31.12
C ARG A 381 6.36 11.19 29.73
N ALA A 382 5.89 12.43 29.59
CA ALA A 382 5.56 13.05 28.31
C ALA A 382 6.65 14.09 27.95
N PRO A 383 6.84 14.40 26.67
CA PRO A 383 7.71 15.47 26.24
C PRO A 383 7.30 16.82 26.84
N THR A 384 8.26 17.56 27.39
CA THR A 384 8.02 18.85 28.07
C THR A 384 8.24 20.06 27.15
N GLY A 385 8.85 19.86 25.97
CA GLY A 385 9.27 20.96 25.08
C GLY A 385 10.58 21.64 25.50
N GLU A 386 11.18 21.23 26.62
CA GLU A 386 12.49 21.72 27.04
C GLU A 386 13.61 21.17 26.14
N PRO A 387 14.73 21.92 25.99
CA PRO A 387 15.88 21.44 25.22
C PRO A 387 16.45 20.12 25.74
N ALA A 388 16.43 19.92 27.06
CA ALA A 388 16.89 18.71 27.73
C ALA A 388 16.11 18.49 29.04
N THR A 389 15.57 17.28 29.22
CA THR A 389 14.82 16.88 30.43
C THR A 389 15.33 15.54 30.93
N LYS A 390 15.51 15.43 32.26
CA LYS A 390 15.81 14.15 32.90
C LYS A 390 14.53 13.37 33.08
N LEU A 391 14.39 12.25 32.38
CA LEU A 391 13.26 11.34 32.53
C LEU A 391 13.33 10.57 33.86
N HIS A 392 14.55 10.20 34.26
CA HIS A 392 14.85 9.45 35.49
C HIS A 392 16.26 9.73 36.02
N ILE A 393 16.47 9.58 37.33
CA ILE A 393 17.76 9.65 38.01
C ILE A 393 17.95 8.40 38.88
N GLY A 394 19.11 7.78 38.77
CA GLY A 394 19.47 6.55 39.48
C GLY A 394 19.19 5.29 38.67
N GLY A 395 19.20 4.15 39.37
CA GLY A 395 19.04 2.84 38.72
C GLY A 395 17.64 2.61 38.17
N ALA A 396 17.56 1.87 37.05
CA ALA A 396 16.32 1.41 36.43
C ALA A 396 16.58 0.11 35.66
N ASP A 397 15.57 -0.77 35.57
CA ASP A 397 15.65 -2.05 34.87
C ASP A 397 14.95 -2.03 33.50
N TYR A 398 14.09 -1.06 33.25
CA TYR A 398 13.30 -0.97 32.02
C TYR A 398 13.13 0.46 31.49
N LEU A 399 13.19 0.62 30.16
CA LEU A 399 12.81 1.84 29.44
C LEU A 399 11.90 1.48 28.27
N GLY A 400 10.70 2.06 28.24
CA GLY A 400 9.78 2.00 27.10
C GLY A 400 9.69 3.36 26.41
N ILE A 401 9.66 3.40 25.09
CA ILE A 401 9.44 4.60 24.27
C ILE A 401 8.36 4.24 23.24
N SER A 402 7.21 4.89 23.25
CA SER A 402 6.04 4.43 22.49
C SER A 402 5.21 5.55 21.88
N GLU A 403 4.51 5.23 20.80
CA GLU A 403 3.44 6.04 20.20
C GLU A 403 2.12 5.76 20.93
N THR A 404 1.56 6.74 21.64
CA THR A 404 0.31 6.55 22.41
C THR A 404 -0.93 7.11 21.72
N GLY A 405 -0.76 7.98 20.73
CA GLY A 405 -1.84 8.48 19.86
C GLY A 405 -2.15 7.61 18.63
N ALA A 406 -1.41 6.53 18.39
CA ALA A 406 -1.65 5.61 17.28
C ALA A 406 -2.61 4.48 17.69
N VAL A 407 -3.26 3.85 16.69
CA VAL A 407 -4.13 2.70 16.92
C VAL A 407 -3.29 1.57 17.54
N PRO A 408 -3.72 0.89 18.62
CA PRO A 408 -2.88 -0.10 19.30
C PRO A 408 -2.24 -1.13 18.37
N GLY A 409 -2.97 -1.70 17.41
CA GLY A 409 -2.41 -2.66 16.44
C GLY A 409 -1.35 -2.11 15.48
N PHE A 410 -1.23 -0.78 15.34
CA PHE A 410 -0.33 -0.10 14.40
C PHE A 410 0.71 0.82 15.08
N ALA A 411 0.58 1.01 16.39
CA ALA A 411 1.48 1.84 17.18
C ALA A 411 2.86 1.18 17.30
N HIS A 412 3.94 1.99 17.34
CA HIS A 412 5.29 1.47 17.54
C HIS A 412 5.79 1.68 18.97
N GLY A 413 6.62 0.74 19.42
CA GLY A 413 7.24 0.78 20.75
C GLY A 413 8.66 0.24 20.74
N PHE A 414 9.59 1.00 21.32
CA PHE A 414 10.89 0.48 21.77
C PHE A 414 10.80 0.07 23.23
N HIS A 415 11.32 -1.11 23.53
CA HIS A 415 11.36 -1.69 24.87
C HIS A 415 12.78 -2.11 25.19
N VAL A 416 13.33 -1.62 26.29
CA VAL A 416 14.74 -1.81 26.65
C VAL A 416 14.83 -2.47 28.02
N ARG A 417 15.55 -3.59 28.09
CA ARG A 417 15.98 -4.20 29.34
C ARG A 417 17.38 -3.69 29.66
N LEU A 418 17.48 -2.89 30.71
CA LEU A 418 18.72 -2.25 31.15
C LEU A 418 19.48 -3.24 32.05
N ARG A 419 20.26 -4.17 31.48
CA ARG A 419 20.93 -5.24 32.25
C ARG A 419 21.89 -4.69 33.30
N ASN A 420 22.57 -3.59 32.98
CA ASN A 420 23.44 -2.85 33.88
C ASN A 420 22.71 -1.72 34.63
N GLY A 421 21.42 -1.89 34.92
CA GLY A 421 20.55 -0.87 35.51
C GLY A 421 21.06 -0.26 36.82
N SER A 422 21.80 -1.01 37.63
CA SER A 422 22.41 -0.50 38.87
C SER A 422 23.55 0.51 38.64
N GLN A 423 24.14 0.51 37.44
CA GLN A 423 25.17 1.46 37.02
C GLN A 423 24.58 2.66 36.27
N LEU A 424 23.26 2.68 36.03
CA LEU A 424 22.59 3.79 35.38
C LEU A 424 22.59 5.02 36.29
N GLY A 425 23.02 6.17 35.76
CA GLY A 425 23.01 7.43 36.49
C GLY A 425 21.77 8.26 36.20
N ASP A 426 21.39 8.39 34.92
CA ASP A 426 20.16 9.03 34.49
C ASP A 426 19.72 8.59 33.09
N ILE A 427 18.46 8.87 32.76
CA ILE A 427 17.90 8.79 31.42
C ILE A 427 17.50 10.20 31.01
N ILE A 428 18.01 10.67 29.88
CA ILE A 428 17.82 12.04 29.41
C ILE A 428 17.07 12.01 28.08
N ALA A 429 16.16 12.96 27.89
CA ALA A 429 15.53 13.26 26.61
C ALA A 429 15.93 14.67 26.17
N GLU A 430 16.33 14.85 24.93
CA GLU A 430 16.71 16.13 24.35
C GLU A 430 15.99 16.38 23.01
N GLY A 431 15.88 17.66 22.65
CA GLY A 431 15.37 18.06 21.34
C GLY A 431 13.89 17.77 21.11
N SER A 432 13.07 17.70 22.16
CA SER A 432 11.63 17.45 22.00
C SER A 432 10.94 18.53 21.16
N ARG A 433 10.23 18.13 20.11
CA ARG A 433 9.53 19.05 19.18
C ARG A 433 8.08 18.63 19.01
N SER A 434 7.17 19.59 19.17
CA SER A 434 5.73 19.38 18.93
C SER A 434 5.15 18.19 19.70
N GLY A 435 5.52 18.03 20.97
CA GLY A 435 5.02 16.94 21.83
C GLY A 435 5.60 15.55 21.50
N ARG A 436 6.73 15.48 20.79
CA ARG A 436 7.41 14.22 20.43
C ARG A 436 8.87 14.21 20.89
N TYR A 437 9.38 13.04 21.26
CA TYR A 437 10.80 12.84 21.54
C TYR A 437 11.61 12.78 20.25
N HIS A 438 12.78 13.44 20.24
CA HIS A 438 13.75 13.35 19.15
C HIS A 438 14.91 12.45 19.52
N TRP A 439 15.51 12.71 20.68
CA TRP A 439 16.69 12.01 21.17
C TRP A 439 16.48 11.59 22.63
N ILE A 440 16.65 10.31 22.93
CA ILE A 440 16.60 9.75 24.30
C ILE A 440 17.84 8.89 24.52
N TYR A 441 18.52 9.06 25.65
CA TYR A 441 19.68 8.25 25.98
C TYR A 441 19.78 7.93 27.49
N PRO A 442 19.81 6.64 27.87
CA PRO A 442 20.41 6.18 29.11
C PRO A 442 21.88 6.58 29.21
N ARG A 443 22.32 6.95 30.41
CA ARG A 443 23.72 7.27 30.71
C ARG A 443 24.21 6.52 31.94
N TYR A 444 25.21 5.67 31.73
CA TYR A 444 25.80 4.79 32.73
C TYR A 444 27.03 5.40 33.37
N PHE A 445 27.17 5.29 34.70
CA PHE A 445 28.24 5.87 35.49
C PHE A 445 29.21 4.76 35.90
N LEU A 446 30.25 4.55 35.10
CA LEU A 446 31.24 3.48 35.26
C LEU A 446 32.35 3.83 36.27
N GLY A 447 32.38 5.08 36.73
CA GLY A 447 33.31 5.53 37.77
C GLY A 447 34.76 5.54 37.29
N ARG A 448 35.66 4.96 38.10
CA ARG A 448 37.09 4.85 37.77
C ARG A 448 37.36 3.58 36.98
N ILE A 449 38.10 3.71 35.88
CA ILE A 449 38.60 2.59 35.08
C ILE A 449 40.13 2.61 35.10
N ALA A 450 40.72 1.54 35.64
CA ALA A 450 42.16 1.34 35.81
C ALA A 450 42.86 1.07 34.46
N PRO A 451 44.20 1.07 34.40
CA PRO A 451 44.92 0.75 33.17
C PRO A 451 44.66 -0.67 32.68
N GLN A 452 44.44 -0.81 31.38
CA GLN A 452 44.11 -2.09 30.72
C GLN A 452 42.86 -2.78 31.28
N GLU A 453 41.99 -2.03 31.96
CA GLU A 453 40.72 -2.52 32.45
C GLU A 453 39.64 -2.32 31.38
N THR A 454 38.80 -3.34 31.24
CA THR A 454 37.61 -3.32 30.40
C THR A 454 36.36 -3.19 31.27
N ARG A 455 35.44 -2.32 30.85
CA ARG A 455 34.08 -2.21 31.38
C ARG A 455 33.10 -2.22 30.23
N SER A 456 31.96 -2.85 30.40
CA SER A 456 30.88 -2.82 29.40
C SER A 456 29.52 -2.57 30.05
N VAL A 457 28.61 -2.08 29.23
CA VAL A 457 27.18 -2.00 29.52
C VAL A 457 26.42 -2.73 28.43
N THR A 458 25.38 -3.45 28.81
CA THR A 458 24.58 -4.26 27.88
C THR A 458 23.10 -3.96 28.07
N GLU A 459 22.39 -3.89 26.93
CA GLU A 459 20.95 -3.73 26.85
C GLU A 459 20.35 -4.75 25.90
N ASP A 460 19.10 -5.13 26.16
CA ASP A 460 18.27 -5.81 25.17
C ASP A 460 17.21 -4.85 24.67
N ARG A 461 17.22 -4.58 23.36
CA ARG A 461 16.29 -3.67 22.71
C ARG A 461 15.32 -4.47 21.83
N LEU A 462 14.04 -4.32 22.10
CA LEU A 462 12.97 -4.89 21.30
C LEU A 462 12.17 -3.77 20.67
N LEU A 463 11.97 -3.87 19.36
CA LEU A 463 11.00 -3.05 18.63
C LEU A 463 9.69 -3.85 18.52
N THR A 464 8.56 -3.21 18.72
CA THR A 464 7.23 -3.78 18.44
C THR A 464 6.46 -2.85 17.51
N GLY A 465 5.65 -3.44 16.62
CA GLY A 465 4.83 -2.73 15.63
C GLY A 465 3.33 -2.74 15.95
N GLY A 466 2.98 -2.86 17.23
CA GLY A 466 1.61 -2.80 17.76
C GLY A 466 1.63 -3.12 19.26
N GLY A 467 0.85 -2.39 20.07
CA GLY A 467 0.77 -2.72 21.47
C GLY A 467 -0.14 -1.94 22.42
N TYR A 468 -0.39 -2.56 23.58
CA TYR A 468 -1.01 -1.96 24.75
C TYR A 468 0.01 -1.15 25.56
N TYR A 469 0.66 -0.15 24.96
CA TYR A 469 1.76 0.61 25.60
C TYR A 469 1.35 1.45 26.82
N ARG A 470 0.05 1.44 27.16
CA ARG A 470 -0.45 1.93 28.45
C ARG A 470 -0.10 1.01 29.62
N GLU A 471 0.16 -0.26 29.33
CA GLU A 471 0.44 -1.36 30.26
C GLU A 471 1.90 -1.85 30.11
N PRO A 472 2.91 -1.10 30.60
CA PRO A 472 4.33 -1.39 30.36
C PRO A 472 4.79 -2.75 30.91
N ASP A 473 4.12 -3.31 31.92
CA ASP A 473 4.48 -4.63 32.48
C ASP A 473 4.29 -5.77 31.47
N ILE A 474 3.34 -5.64 30.54
CA ILE A 474 3.15 -6.60 29.44
C ILE A 474 4.46 -6.71 28.65
N TYR A 475 5.02 -5.56 28.25
CA TYR A 475 6.20 -5.51 27.40
C TYR A 475 7.51 -5.82 28.13
N ARG A 476 7.58 -5.56 29.44
CA ARG A 476 8.69 -6.05 30.25
C ARG A 476 8.75 -7.60 30.23
N ARG A 477 7.62 -8.28 30.44
CA ARG A 477 7.54 -9.77 30.36
C ARG A 477 7.82 -10.28 28.95
N VAL A 478 7.16 -9.68 27.96
CA VAL A 478 7.35 -10.04 26.55
C VAL A 478 8.80 -9.87 26.11
N LEU A 479 9.51 -8.84 26.61
CA LEU A 479 10.94 -8.67 26.34
C LEU A 479 11.79 -9.80 26.97
N GLU A 480 11.46 -10.26 28.18
CA GLU A 480 12.14 -11.41 28.80
C GLU A 480 11.94 -12.70 28.01
N ASP A 481 10.74 -12.89 27.46
CA ASP A 481 10.42 -14.05 26.62
C ASP A 481 11.03 -13.92 25.22
N ALA A 482 11.03 -12.72 24.63
CA ALA A 482 11.67 -12.39 23.35
C ALA A 482 13.20 -12.63 23.36
N VAL A 483 13.83 -12.61 24.53
CA VAL A 483 15.23 -12.99 24.68
C VAL A 483 15.42 -14.51 24.67
N LYS A 484 14.37 -15.29 25.00
CA LYS A 484 14.41 -16.75 25.11
C LYS A 484 13.77 -17.50 23.93
N ASN A 485 12.80 -16.88 23.26
CA ASN A 485 11.99 -17.45 22.19
C ASN A 485 12.00 -16.48 21.00
N GLY A 486 12.41 -16.94 19.83
CA GLY A 486 12.42 -16.11 18.63
C GLY A 486 11.70 -16.67 17.42
N ASN A 487 10.74 -17.55 17.66
CA ASN A 487 9.82 -18.00 16.62
C ASN A 487 8.55 -17.15 16.59
N VAL A 488 8.42 -16.12 17.45
CA VAL A 488 7.21 -15.31 17.61
C VAL A 488 7.54 -13.81 17.51
N ASP A 489 6.72 -13.07 16.76
CA ASP A 489 6.71 -11.62 16.72
C ASP A 489 5.97 -11.08 17.95
N PRO A 490 6.66 -10.39 18.88
CA PRO A 490 6.06 -9.93 20.12
C PRO A 490 5.10 -8.74 19.98
N SER A 491 4.95 -8.20 18.76
CA SER A 491 3.96 -7.16 18.48
C SER A 491 2.54 -7.68 18.73
N MET A 492 1.62 -6.78 19.05
CA MET A 492 0.20 -7.11 19.16
C MET A 492 -0.38 -7.51 17.77
N SER A 493 -1.32 -8.46 17.77
CA SER A 493 -2.17 -8.75 16.61
C SER A 493 -2.90 -7.50 16.11
N TYR A 494 -3.05 -7.37 14.80
CA TYR A 494 -3.71 -6.23 14.17
C TYR A 494 -5.20 -6.17 14.52
N ASP A 495 -5.85 -7.33 14.55
CA ASP A 495 -7.30 -7.43 14.53
C ASP A 495 -7.83 -8.38 15.60
N ILE A 496 -7.49 -8.11 16.88
CA ILE A 496 -7.90 -8.90 18.05
C ILE A 496 -9.39 -9.30 18.08
N GLY A 497 -10.25 -8.52 17.43
CA GLY A 497 -11.66 -8.83 17.30
C GLY A 497 -11.90 -10.14 16.54
N ALA A 498 -11.13 -10.43 15.50
CA ALA A 498 -11.27 -11.64 14.69
C ALA A 498 -11.01 -12.91 15.52
N GLU A 499 -9.96 -12.91 16.34
CA GLU A 499 -9.62 -14.01 17.26
C GLU A 499 -10.71 -14.18 18.34
N LEU A 500 -11.15 -13.07 18.96
CA LEU A 500 -12.24 -13.09 19.94
C LEU A 500 -13.53 -13.65 19.35
N ASN A 501 -13.88 -13.24 18.11
CA ASN A 501 -15.07 -13.70 17.42
C ASN A 501 -15.01 -15.19 17.06
N ALA A 502 -13.86 -15.71 16.65
CA ALA A 502 -13.68 -17.14 16.37
C ALA A 502 -13.92 -18.00 17.62
N VAL A 503 -13.36 -17.60 18.77
CA VAL A 503 -13.59 -18.28 20.06
C VAL A 503 -15.06 -18.17 20.47
N ALA A 504 -15.65 -16.98 20.39
CA ALA A 504 -17.05 -16.76 20.77
C ALA A 504 -18.04 -17.56 19.89
N LEU A 505 -17.79 -17.64 18.58
CA LEU A 505 -18.61 -18.41 17.65
C LEU A 505 -18.52 -19.92 17.95
N THR A 506 -17.32 -20.42 18.26
CA THR A 506 -17.11 -21.81 18.66
C THR A 506 -17.85 -22.15 19.95
N LEU A 507 -17.79 -21.27 20.96
CA LEU A 507 -18.53 -21.41 22.21
C LEU A 507 -20.05 -21.42 21.97
N LEU A 508 -20.53 -20.53 21.10
CA LEU A 508 -21.95 -20.44 20.74
C LEU A 508 -22.46 -21.76 20.16
N PHE A 509 -21.84 -22.26 19.10
CA PHE A 509 -22.31 -23.46 18.42
C PHE A 509 -22.11 -24.73 19.26
N SER A 510 -21.05 -24.79 20.07
CA SER A 510 -20.87 -25.85 21.08
C SER A 510 -22.02 -25.86 22.08
N LYS A 511 -22.37 -24.70 22.64
CA LYS A 511 -23.42 -24.58 23.67
C LYS A 511 -24.82 -24.82 23.11
N GLN A 512 -25.02 -24.56 21.83
CA GLN A 512 -26.26 -24.91 21.12
C GLN A 512 -26.34 -26.37 20.66
N GLY A 513 -25.27 -27.17 20.85
CA GLY A 513 -25.23 -28.57 20.42
C GLY A 513 -25.27 -28.73 18.90
N ARG A 514 -24.67 -27.80 18.15
CA ARG A 514 -24.67 -27.80 16.68
C ARG A 514 -23.63 -28.74 16.06
N TYR A 515 -22.56 -29.06 16.78
CA TYR A 515 -21.52 -29.97 16.33
C TYR A 515 -21.91 -31.43 16.56
N ARG A 516 -21.45 -32.34 15.69
CA ARG A 516 -21.65 -33.78 15.83
C ARG A 516 -21.03 -34.33 17.11
N SER A 517 -19.86 -33.82 17.49
CA SER A 517 -19.17 -34.14 18.74
C SER A 517 -18.95 -32.87 19.54
N THR A 518 -19.57 -32.79 20.72
CA THR A 518 -19.41 -31.64 21.62
C THR A 518 -17.98 -31.62 22.20
N PRO A 519 -17.26 -30.49 22.13
CA PRO A 519 -15.98 -30.35 22.79
C PRO A 519 -16.08 -30.60 24.31
N ALA A 520 -15.01 -31.10 24.92
CA ALA A 520 -14.96 -31.36 26.35
C ALA A 520 -15.27 -30.09 27.16
N ARG A 521 -15.95 -30.24 28.30
CA ARG A 521 -16.36 -29.10 29.13
C ARG A 521 -15.16 -28.26 29.59
N GLU A 522 -14.06 -28.91 29.95
CA GLU A 522 -12.82 -28.26 30.36
C GLU A 522 -12.24 -27.38 29.25
N ARG A 523 -12.36 -27.81 27.98
CA ARG A 523 -11.93 -27.01 26.82
C ARG A 523 -12.82 -25.78 26.63
N LEU A 524 -14.14 -25.94 26.77
CA LEU A 524 -15.09 -24.83 26.66
C LEU A 524 -14.89 -23.81 27.79
N ASP A 525 -14.65 -24.26 29.02
CA ASP A 525 -14.36 -23.40 30.16
C ASP A 525 -13.04 -22.63 29.93
N ALA A 526 -11.98 -23.29 29.44
CA ALA A 526 -10.71 -22.64 29.10
C ALA A 526 -10.84 -21.60 27.97
N LEU A 527 -11.61 -21.89 26.92
CA LEU A 527 -11.91 -20.95 25.84
C LEU A 527 -12.67 -19.73 26.35
N LYS A 528 -13.64 -19.93 27.25
CA LYS A 528 -14.41 -18.84 27.86
C LYS A 528 -13.52 -17.97 28.75
N GLU A 529 -12.69 -18.56 29.59
CA GLU A 529 -11.74 -17.84 30.44
C GLU A 529 -10.72 -17.03 29.62
N TRP A 530 -10.26 -17.60 28.50
CA TRP A 530 -9.41 -16.91 27.55
C TRP A 530 -10.14 -15.70 26.95
N TYR A 531 -11.38 -15.90 26.47
CA TYR A 531 -12.19 -14.84 25.87
C TYR A 531 -12.44 -13.69 26.85
N ASP A 532 -12.94 -13.99 28.05
CA ASP A 532 -13.30 -12.96 29.04
C ASP A 532 -12.08 -12.11 29.45
N ARG A 533 -10.90 -12.74 29.55
CA ARG A 533 -9.64 -12.06 29.86
C ARG A 533 -9.23 -11.07 28.77
N HIS A 534 -9.20 -11.52 27.51
CA HIS A 534 -8.76 -10.67 26.39
C HIS A 534 -9.80 -9.59 26.05
N LEU A 535 -11.09 -9.89 26.21
CA LEU A 535 -12.15 -8.87 26.14
C LEU A 535 -11.97 -7.83 27.25
N GLY A 536 -11.69 -8.24 28.49
CA GLY A 536 -11.42 -7.32 29.61
C GLY A 536 -10.30 -6.33 29.30
N ILE A 537 -9.17 -6.84 28.80
CA ILE A 537 -8.01 -6.00 28.39
C ILE A 537 -8.39 -5.04 27.26
N TYR A 538 -9.17 -5.51 26.28
CA TYR A 538 -9.65 -4.65 25.19
C TYR A 538 -10.51 -3.50 25.72
N ILE A 539 -11.45 -3.79 26.63
CA ILE A 539 -12.35 -2.80 27.24
C ILE A 539 -11.57 -1.82 28.13
N GLU A 540 -10.65 -2.29 28.96
CA GLU A 540 -9.78 -1.45 29.79
C GLU A 540 -8.93 -0.48 28.96
N THR A 541 -8.44 -0.96 27.81
CA THR A 541 -7.62 -0.17 26.89
C THR A 541 -8.42 0.90 26.16
N HIS A 542 -9.56 0.52 25.56
CA HIS A 542 -10.31 1.40 24.66
C HIS A 542 -11.37 2.25 25.36
N ARG A 543 -11.78 1.86 26.58
CA ARG A 543 -12.74 2.58 27.44
C ARG A 543 -13.98 3.07 26.67
N PRO A 544 -14.76 2.14 26.08
CA PRO A 544 -15.87 2.50 25.21
C PRO A 544 -16.96 3.36 25.86
N ASP A 545 -17.03 3.40 27.20
CA ASP A 545 -17.98 4.22 27.96
C ASP A 545 -17.57 5.69 28.15
N GLU A 546 -16.30 6.04 27.95
CA GLU A 546 -15.80 7.39 28.21
C GLU A 546 -15.96 8.30 26.96
N PRO A 547 -16.69 9.43 27.03
CA PRO A 547 -16.77 10.41 25.95
C PRO A 547 -15.42 11.13 25.77
N GLY A 548 -14.77 10.96 24.62
CA GLY A 548 -13.49 11.61 24.29
C GLY A 548 -12.24 10.87 24.78
N ALA A 549 -12.36 9.82 25.58
CA ALA A 549 -11.28 8.87 25.79
C ALA A 549 -11.43 7.71 24.79
N GLY A 550 -10.34 7.32 24.12
CA GLY A 550 -10.33 6.15 23.23
C GLY A 550 -10.17 6.40 21.73
N GLU A 551 -9.51 7.49 21.29
CA GLU A 551 -8.94 7.51 19.94
C GLU A 551 -7.47 7.05 19.96
N PRO A 552 -7.05 6.17 19.02
CA PRO A 552 -7.82 5.60 17.91
C PRO A 552 -8.08 4.08 18.09
N ALA A 553 -9.35 3.67 18.10
CA ALA A 553 -9.73 2.26 18.00
C ALA A 553 -9.69 1.78 16.54
N PHE A 554 -9.26 0.55 16.29
CA PHE A 554 -9.34 -0.03 14.95
C PHE A 554 -10.80 -0.42 14.65
N ILE A 555 -11.42 0.18 13.62
CA ILE A 555 -12.85 -0.02 13.33
C ILE A 555 -13.17 -1.48 13.03
N ARG A 556 -12.34 -2.17 12.24
CA ARG A 556 -12.52 -3.59 11.93
C ARG A 556 -12.43 -4.45 13.19
N GLY A 557 -11.40 -4.25 14.01
CA GLY A 557 -11.27 -4.90 15.31
C GLY A 557 -12.46 -4.66 16.25
N LEU A 558 -12.90 -3.42 16.40
CA LEU A 558 -14.09 -3.10 17.20
C LEU A 558 -15.36 -3.77 16.66
N SER A 559 -15.51 -3.82 15.34
CA SER A 559 -16.63 -4.46 14.67
C SER A 559 -16.68 -5.95 15.03
N PHE A 560 -15.55 -6.65 14.94
CA PHE A 560 -15.48 -8.08 15.29
C PHE A 560 -15.63 -8.34 16.80
N VAL A 561 -15.23 -7.42 17.68
CA VAL A 561 -15.58 -7.49 19.11
C VAL A 561 -17.11 -7.39 19.32
N ILE A 562 -17.82 -6.59 18.53
CA ILE A 562 -19.29 -6.54 18.57
C ILE A 562 -19.89 -7.85 18.07
N LEU A 563 -19.35 -8.45 17.00
CA LEU A 563 -19.77 -9.78 16.52
C LEU A 563 -19.57 -10.85 17.60
N SER A 564 -18.43 -10.82 18.29
CA SER A 564 -18.09 -11.77 19.35
C SER A 564 -19.02 -11.61 20.55
N LEU A 565 -19.35 -10.38 20.93
CA LEU A 565 -20.34 -10.10 21.99
C LEU A 565 -21.74 -10.59 21.63
N ASP A 566 -22.20 -10.45 20.38
CA ASP A 566 -23.45 -11.08 19.92
C ASP A 566 -23.40 -12.61 20.10
N CYS A 567 -22.31 -13.26 19.68
CA CYS A 567 -22.13 -14.69 19.90
C CYS A 567 -22.21 -15.08 21.39
N MET A 568 -21.54 -14.32 22.26
CA MET A 568 -21.52 -14.59 23.70
C MET A 568 -22.86 -14.32 24.37
N ILE A 569 -23.64 -13.33 23.92
CA ILE A 569 -25.00 -13.10 24.43
C ILE A 569 -25.91 -14.26 24.05
N ARG A 570 -25.84 -14.77 22.82
CA ARG A 570 -26.61 -15.95 22.40
C ARG A 570 -26.20 -17.21 23.15
N ALA A 571 -24.93 -17.32 23.52
CA ALA A 571 -24.40 -18.46 24.25
C ALA A 571 -24.70 -18.38 25.75
N PHE A 572 -24.49 -17.25 26.42
CA PHE A 572 -24.46 -17.15 27.88
C PHE A 572 -25.51 -16.17 28.46
N GLY A 573 -26.18 -15.41 27.60
CA GLY A 573 -27.28 -14.52 27.98
C GLY A 573 -26.89 -13.04 28.08
N TRP A 574 -27.89 -12.17 27.98
CA TRP A 574 -27.74 -10.71 27.96
C TRP A 574 -27.13 -10.12 29.24
N GLN A 575 -27.45 -10.68 30.41
CA GLN A 575 -27.04 -10.12 31.71
C GLN A 575 -25.52 -9.99 31.84
N GLN A 576 -24.75 -10.87 31.21
CA GLN A 576 -23.30 -10.90 31.35
C GLN A 576 -22.58 -9.97 30.35
N TYR A 577 -23.10 -9.84 29.12
CA TYR A 577 -22.37 -9.20 28.01
C TYR A 577 -23.11 -8.02 27.36
N GLY A 578 -24.41 -7.83 27.65
CA GLY A 578 -25.25 -6.82 26.99
C GLY A 578 -24.83 -5.37 27.23
N ALA A 579 -24.31 -5.07 28.44
CA ALA A 579 -23.75 -3.75 28.73
C ALA A 579 -22.52 -3.46 27.86
N LEU A 580 -21.58 -4.40 27.78
CA LEU A 580 -20.38 -4.28 26.95
C LEU A 580 -20.71 -4.14 25.46
N LEU A 581 -21.70 -4.89 24.96
CA LEU A 581 -22.22 -4.74 23.60
C LEU A 581 -22.70 -3.31 23.36
N SER A 582 -23.52 -2.79 24.27
CA SER A 582 -24.09 -1.45 24.17
C SER A 582 -22.99 -0.37 24.13
N SER A 583 -21.98 -0.51 24.99
CA SER A 583 -20.81 0.38 25.04
C SER A 583 -20.00 0.33 23.73
N CYS A 584 -19.71 -0.86 23.22
CA CYS A 584 -18.94 -1.02 21.98
C CYS A 584 -19.70 -0.49 20.75
N VAL A 585 -21.02 -0.72 20.68
CA VAL A 585 -21.88 -0.15 19.62
C VAL A 585 -21.91 1.38 19.72
N ALA A 586 -22.01 1.93 20.93
CA ALA A 586 -21.95 3.39 21.12
C ALA A 586 -20.59 3.97 20.70
N LEU A 587 -19.49 3.28 20.97
CA LEU A 587 -18.16 3.66 20.45
C LEU A 587 -18.14 3.60 18.91
N LEU A 588 -18.61 2.52 18.29
CA LEU A 588 -18.62 2.38 16.83
C LEU A 588 -19.45 3.48 16.15
N LEU A 589 -20.63 3.80 16.67
CA LEU A 589 -21.47 4.90 16.17
C LEU A 589 -20.81 6.28 16.31
N ARG A 590 -19.90 6.49 17.27
CA ARG A 590 -19.12 7.74 17.38
C ARG A 590 -18.04 7.87 16.29
N LEU A 591 -17.64 6.77 15.67
CA LEU A 591 -16.66 6.73 14.58
C LEU A 591 -17.30 6.95 13.19
N GLU A 592 -18.62 7.10 13.13
CA GLU A 592 -19.34 7.53 11.93
C GLU A 592 -19.07 9.03 11.67
N ARG A 593 -18.57 9.36 10.49
CA ARG A 593 -18.24 10.73 10.08
C ARG A 593 -19.04 11.12 8.84
N ALA A 594 -19.56 12.34 8.80
CA ALA A 594 -20.20 12.89 7.60
C ALA A 594 -19.17 13.06 6.47
N VAL A 595 -19.62 12.84 5.23
CA VAL A 595 -18.85 13.20 4.03
C VAL A 595 -19.02 14.71 3.77
N GLU A 596 -17.91 15.45 3.71
CA GLU A 596 -17.93 16.90 3.45
C GLU A 596 -18.55 17.18 2.08
N GLY A 597 -19.47 18.15 2.02
CA GLY A 597 -20.23 18.47 0.80
C GLY A 597 -21.25 17.39 0.37
N GLY A 598 -21.40 16.30 1.13
CA GLY A 598 -22.36 15.23 0.87
C GLY A 598 -23.82 15.61 1.17
N ARG A 599 -24.75 14.79 0.68
CA ARG A 599 -26.21 14.90 0.89
C ARG A 599 -26.68 14.07 2.09
N GLY A 600 -25.84 13.99 3.13
CA GLY A 600 -26.12 13.26 4.37
C GLY A 600 -25.53 11.84 4.43
N GLU A 601 -24.69 11.45 3.47
CA GLU A 601 -23.93 10.20 3.54
C GLU A 601 -22.84 10.25 4.60
N THR A 602 -22.51 9.09 5.15
CA THR A 602 -21.47 8.95 6.18
C THR A 602 -20.50 7.83 5.86
N VAL A 603 -19.32 7.89 6.47
CA VAL A 603 -18.29 6.85 6.41
C VAL A 603 -17.77 6.57 7.82
N PHE A 604 -17.53 5.31 8.14
CA PHE A 604 -16.80 4.94 9.35
C PHE A 604 -15.31 5.22 9.14
N SER A 605 -14.77 6.13 9.95
CA SER A 605 -13.39 6.59 9.80
C SER A 605 -12.82 7.05 11.13
N VAL A 606 -11.57 6.67 11.36
CA VAL A 606 -10.68 7.28 12.35
C VAL A 606 -10.00 8.52 11.72
N PRO A 607 -9.05 9.23 12.37
CA PRO A 607 -8.32 10.31 11.70
C PRO A 607 -7.62 9.91 10.39
N GLN A 608 -7.33 8.61 10.18
CA GLN A 608 -6.91 8.08 8.89
C GLN A 608 -8.05 8.08 7.85
N PRO A 609 -7.74 8.03 6.54
CA PRO A 609 -8.76 7.89 5.51
C PRO A 609 -9.60 6.61 5.67
N PRO A 610 -10.88 6.61 5.26
CA PRO A 610 -11.76 5.45 5.41
C PRO A 610 -11.32 4.31 4.49
N GLU A 611 -11.36 3.08 5.01
CA GLU A 611 -11.06 1.84 4.28
C GLU A 611 -12.35 1.01 4.11
N LEU A 612 -12.49 0.36 2.96
CA LEU A 612 -13.74 -0.34 2.60
C LEU A 612 -14.04 -1.51 3.55
N ASP A 613 -13.03 -2.25 3.98
CA ASP A 613 -13.19 -3.35 4.95
C ASP A 613 -13.60 -2.88 6.34
N CYS A 614 -13.01 -1.79 6.85
CA CYS A 614 -13.46 -1.15 8.09
C CYS A 614 -14.92 -0.67 7.97
N HIS A 615 -15.28 -0.09 6.83
CA HIS A 615 -16.63 0.40 6.57
C HIS A 615 -17.65 -0.76 6.53
N CYS A 616 -17.34 -1.83 5.81
CA CYS A 616 -18.23 -2.99 5.69
C CYS A 616 -18.30 -3.82 6.98
N SER A 617 -17.21 -3.95 7.75
CA SER A 617 -17.26 -4.63 9.04
C SER A 617 -18.15 -3.87 10.04
N ALA A 618 -18.13 -2.53 10.01
CA ALA A 618 -18.99 -1.71 10.85
C ALA A 618 -20.48 -1.93 10.51
N LEU A 619 -20.82 -1.98 9.22
CA LEU A 619 -22.16 -2.32 8.75
C LEU A 619 -22.61 -3.71 9.22
N LEU A 620 -21.73 -4.72 9.13
CA LEU A 620 -21.99 -6.08 9.61
C LEU A 620 -22.25 -6.11 11.13
N ALA A 621 -21.40 -5.45 11.91
CA ALA A 621 -21.51 -5.37 13.37
C ALA A 621 -22.79 -4.68 13.82
N LEU A 622 -23.13 -3.55 13.19
CA LEU A 622 -24.37 -2.82 13.45
C LEU A 622 -25.61 -3.65 13.10
N ALA A 623 -25.60 -4.38 11.99
CA ALA A 623 -26.70 -5.27 11.62
C ALA A 623 -26.93 -6.36 12.68
N ARG A 624 -25.86 -7.03 13.15
CA ARG A 624 -25.99 -8.05 14.21
C ARG A 624 -26.40 -7.46 15.56
N ALA A 625 -25.93 -6.25 15.90
CA ALA A 625 -26.32 -5.55 17.13
C ALA A 625 -27.81 -5.14 17.14
N ALA A 626 -28.38 -4.78 15.98
CA ALA A 626 -29.78 -4.34 15.86
C ALA A 626 -30.79 -5.38 16.36
N VAL A 627 -30.42 -6.67 16.39
CA VAL A 627 -31.25 -7.76 16.94
C VAL A 627 -31.65 -7.51 18.40
N TYR A 628 -30.82 -6.79 19.15
CA TYR A 628 -31.05 -6.48 20.56
C TYR A 628 -31.77 -5.14 20.80
N GLY A 629 -32.12 -4.43 19.72
CA GLY A 629 -32.86 -3.18 19.75
C GLY A 629 -32.13 -2.02 19.10
N ASP A 630 -32.91 -1.08 18.57
CA ASP A 630 -32.43 0.13 17.92
C ASP A 630 -33.07 1.38 18.54
N PRO A 631 -32.63 1.79 19.75
CA PRO A 631 -33.23 2.90 20.46
C PRO A 631 -33.05 4.21 19.69
N GLY A 632 -34.18 4.82 19.29
CA GLY A 632 -34.19 6.06 18.52
C GLY A 632 -33.77 5.90 17.06
N ASN A 633 -33.80 4.68 16.52
CA ASN A 633 -33.41 4.35 15.14
C ASN A 633 -31.94 4.72 14.80
N ARG A 634 -31.06 4.77 15.80
CA ARG A 634 -29.66 5.20 15.62
C ARG A 634 -28.87 4.24 14.75
N ILE A 635 -29.05 2.93 14.94
CA ILE A 635 -28.38 1.88 14.16
C ILE A 635 -28.91 1.90 12.73
N SER A 636 -30.24 1.90 12.55
CA SER A 636 -30.86 1.92 11.22
C SER A 636 -30.47 3.14 10.41
N GLN A 637 -30.46 4.33 11.04
CA GLN A 637 -30.02 5.55 10.37
C GLN A 637 -28.53 5.55 10.04
N ALA A 638 -27.68 5.00 10.91
CA ALA A 638 -26.24 4.87 10.62
C ALA A 638 -26.00 3.93 9.44
N ILE A 639 -26.66 2.76 9.41
CA ILE A 639 -26.58 1.83 8.28
C ILE A 639 -27.08 2.49 6.98
N HIS A 640 -28.19 3.23 7.04
CA HIS A 640 -28.75 3.95 5.89
C HIS A 640 -27.75 4.93 5.28
N ARG A 641 -27.18 5.82 6.11
CA ARG A 641 -26.20 6.83 5.66
C ARG A 641 -24.88 6.20 5.20
N ALA A 642 -24.42 5.15 5.88
CA ALA A 642 -23.18 4.45 5.55
C ALA A 642 -23.31 3.66 4.24
N LEU A 643 -24.45 3.02 3.97
CA LEU A 643 -24.70 2.38 2.67
C LEU A 643 -24.57 3.39 1.52
N ARG A 644 -25.07 4.62 1.68
CA ARG A 644 -24.87 5.71 0.70
C ARG A 644 -23.42 6.23 0.63
N GLY A 645 -22.64 5.99 1.69
CA GLY A 645 -21.19 6.21 1.75
C GLY A 645 -20.37 5.21 0.93
N THR A 646 -20.98 4.09 0.52
CA THR A 646 -20.40 3.11 -0.41
C THR A 646 -20.84 3.44 -1.84
N LEU A 647 -19.92 3.32 -2.80
CA LEU A 647 -20.11 3.63 -4.22
C LEU A 647 -19.72 2.47 -5.11
N ILE A 648 -20.30 2.46 -6.31
CA ILE A 648 -19.81 1.69 -7.45
C ILE A 648 -18.97 2.64 -8.30
N PHE A 649 -17.68 2.34 -8.44
CA PHE A 649 -16.76 3.23 -9.13
C PHE A 649 -15.73 2.44 -9.94
N LEU A 650 -15.41 2.96 -11.12
CA LEU A 650 -14.36 2.46 -12.01
C LEU A 650 -13.11 3.30 -11.77
N ALA A 651 -12.07 2.71 -11.18
CA ALA A 651 -10.80 3.39 -10.96
C ALA A 651 -9.64 2.64 -11.60
N SER A 652 -8.52 3.34 -11.79
CA SER A 652 -7.23 2.69 -11.99
C SER A 652 -6.82 1.98 -10.69
N ALA A 653 -6.13 0.86 -10.81
CA ALA A 653 -5.47 0.18 -9.70
C ALA A 653 -4.06 0.76 -9.44
N GLU A 654 -3.84 2.02 -9.83
CA GLU A 654 -2.57 2.72 -9.65
C GLU A 654 -2.12 2.75 -8.19
N GLN A 655 -3.05 3.04 -7.27
CA GLN A 655 -2.79 3.00 -5.82
C GLN A 655 -2.42 1.60 -5.30
N TYR A 656 -2.64 0.56 -6.09
CA TYR A 656 -2.26 -0.83 -5.79
C TYR A 656 -1.04 -1.28 -6.60
N GLY A 657 -0.30 -0.36 -7.23
CA GLY A 657 0.88 -0.66 -8.05
C GLY A 657 0.58 -1.12 -9.48
N HIS A 658 -0.66 -0.94 -9.95
CA HIS A 658 -1.12 -1.39 -11.27
C HIS A 658 -1.78 -0.25 -12.07
N PRO A 659 -1.00 0.76 -12.53
CA PRO A 659 -1.54 1.96 -13.16
C PRO A 659 -2.28 1.70 -14.48
N SER A 660 -1.92 0.64 -15.20
CA SER A 660 -2.56 0.25 -16.47
C SER A 660 -3.85 -0.56 -16.31
N LEU A 661 -4.22 -0.92 -15.08
CA LEU A 661 -5.39 -1.74 -14.81
C LEU A 661 -6.54 -0.85 -14.33
N SER A 662 -7.68 -0.88 -15.01
CA SER A 662 -8.92 -0.30 -14.51
C SER A 662 -9.92 -1.39 -14.16
N PHE A 663 -10.66 -1.21 -13.07
CA PHE A 663 -11.66 -2.18 -12.62
C PHE A 663 -12.83 -1.47 -11.92
N GLU A 664 -14.05 -1.92 -12.22
CA GLU A 664 -15.24 -1.50 -11.48
C GLU A 664 -15.34 -2.34 -10.21
N SER A 665 -15.50 -1.69 -9.07
CA SER A 665 -15.67 -2.38 -7.78
C SER A 665 -16.50 -1.53 -6.83
N LEU A 666 -16.66 -2.03 -5.61
CA LEU A 666 -17.14 -1.22 -4.49
C LEU A 666 -16.03 -0.31 -3.99
N TRP A 667 -16.39 0.91 -3.63
CA TRP A 667 -15.50 1.93 -3.09
C TRP A 667 -16.13 2.64 -1.91
N VAL A 668 -15.32 3.04 -0.94
CA VAL A 668 -15.76 3.93 0.14
C VAL A 668 -15.44 5.39 -0.23
N ARG A 669 -16.39 6.29 -0.01
CA ARG A 669 -16.19 7.74 -0.19
C ARG A 669 -15.06 8.25 0.70
N SER A 670 -14.32 9.26 0.25
CA SER A 670 -13.39 9.97 1.14
C SER A 670 -14.17 10.88 2.10
N ARG A 671 -13.52 11.31 3.19
CA ARG A 671 -14.13 12.26 4.12
C ARG A 671 -14.35 13.65 3.50
N THR A 672 -13.48 14.05 2.58
CA THR A 672 -13.50 15.36 1.92
C THR A 672 -14.31 15.36 0.61
N GLY A 673 -14.84 14.20 0.19
CA GLY A 673 -15.68 14.06 -1.01
C GLY A 673 -15.14 13.04 -2.02
N VAL A 674 -14.97 13.47 -3.27
CA VAL A 674 -14.45 12.68 -4.41
C VAL A 674 -13.04 13.19 -4.73
N PRO A 675 -12.05 12.33 -5.07
CA PRO A 675 -12.15 10.90 -5.43
C PRO A 675 -12.43 9.96 -4.23
N PRO A 676 -13.00 8.75 -4.50
CA PRO A 676 -13.16 7.72 -3.47
C PRO A 676 -11.79 7.23 -2.97
N GLN A 677 -11.75 6.78 -1.71
CA GLN A 677 -10.49 6.57 -0.99
C GLN A 677 -9.89 5.17 -1.15
N ASP A 678 -10.72 4.14 -1.06
CA ASP A 678 -10.29 2.75 -1.07
C ASP A 678 -11.42 1.86 -1.64
N GLY A 679 -11.04 0.77 -2.31
CA GLY A 679 -11.98 -0.07 -3.03
C GLY A 679 -11.69 -1.56 -2.94
N GLY A 680 -12.58 -2.35 -3.52
CA GLY A 680 -12.53 -3.82 -3.50
C GLY A 680 -11.57 -4.43 -4.50
N PHE A 681 -10.37 -3.87 -4.67
CA PHE A 681 -9.30 -4.50 -5.45
C PHE A 681 -8.86 -5.82 -4.79
N TRP A 682 -8.59 -5.74 -3.47
CA TRP A 682 -8.38 -6.90 -2.63
C TRP A 682 -9.74 -7.51 -2.28
N VAL A 683 -10.02 -8.70 -2.79
CA VAL A 683 -11.39 -9.23 -2.80
C VAL A 683 -11.88 -9.70 -1.43
N PHE A 684 -11.01 -9.83 -0.43
CA PHE A 684 -11.43 -10.05 0.96
C PHE A 684 -12.38 -8.94 1.44
N LYS A 685 -12.17 -7.69 0.98
CA LYS A 685 -13.04 -6.54 1.28
C LYS A 685 -14.45 -6.73 0.71
N LEU A 686 -14.53 -7.30 -0.50
CA LEU A 686 -15.81 -7.68 -1.12
C LEU A 686 -16.47 -8.84 -0.37
N GLY A 687 -15.69 -9.77 0.16
CA GLY A 687 -16.18 -10.83 1.06
C GLY A 687 -16.88 -10.25 2.28
N LEU A 688 -16.22 -9.33 2.99
CA LEU A 688 -16.82 -8.60 4.12
C LEU A 688 -18.06 -7.80 3.73
N ALA A 689 -18.05 -7.12 2.58
CA ALA A 689 -19.21 -6.38 2.07
C ALA A 689 -20.43 -7.30 1.89
N LEU A 690 -20.25 -8.46 1.25
CA LEU A 690 -21.32 -9.43 1.07
C LEU A 690 -21.85 -9.96 2.42
N ARG A 691 -20.97 -10.23 3.39
CA ARG A 691 -21.38 -10.61 4.75
C ARG A 691 -22.28 -9.53 5.37
N ALA A 692 -21.85 -8.27 5.30
CA ALA A 692 -22.61 -7.14 5.82
C ALA A 692 -24.00 -7.02 5.19
N PHE A 693 -24.08 -7.06 3.85
CA PHE A 693 -25.35 -6.93 3.14
C PHE A 693 -26.30 -8.11 3.40
N ASN A 694 -25.75 -9.33 3.56
CA ASN A 694 -26.53 -10.51 3.92
C ASN A 694 -27.11 -10.40 5.33
N ALA A 695 -26.31 -9.97 6.31
CA ALA A 695 -26.78 -9.75 7.67
C ALA A 695 -27.86 -8.65 7.74
N ILE A 696 -27.62 -7.50 7.07
CA ILE A 696 -28.60 -6.41 6.97
C ILE A 696 -29.92 -6.92 6.42
N ARG A 697 -29.89 -7.67 5.31
CA ARG A 697 -31.09 -8.21 4.65
C ARG A 697 -31.88 -9.14 5.58
N GLN A 698 -31.20 -10.03 6.30
CA GLN A 698 -31.86 -10.98 7.20
C GLN A 698 -32.48 -10.30 8.42
N VAL A 699 -31.78 -9.36 9.04
CA VAL A 699 -32.29 -8.62 10.20
C VAL A 699 -33.43 -7.67 9.80
N HIS A 700 -33.34 -7.07 8.61
CA HIS A 700 -34.44 -6.32 8.00
C HIS A 700 -35.68 -7.20 7.76
N ALA A 701 -35.50 -8.39 7.16
CA ALA A 701 -36.58 -9.33 6.91
C ALA A 701 -37.27 -9.82 8.20
N ALA A 702 -36.54 -9.85 9.31
CA ALA A 702 -37.08 -10.14 10.63
C ALA A 702 -37.85 -8.96 11.27
N GLY A 703 -37.90 -7.78 10.62
CA GLY A 703 -38.59 -6.59 11.11
C GLY A 703 -37.84 -5.82 12.21
N LEU A 704 -36.55 -6.13 12.43
CA LEU A 704 -35.73 -5.57 13.50
C LEU A 704 -34.83 -4.41 13.05
N LEU A 705 -34.74 -4.19 11.74
CA LEU A 705 -33.94 -3.11 11.13
C LEU A 705 -34.76 -2.41 10.04
N PRO A 706 -35.47 -1.31 10.35
CA PRO A 706 -36.25 -0.57 9.36
C PRO A 706 -35.33 0.10 8.34
N LEU A 707 -35.45 -0.30 7.07
CA LEU A 707 -34.81 0.31 5.92
C LEU A 707 -35.87 0.56 4.83
N ASP A 708 -35.72 1.67 4.10
CA ASP A 708 -36.61 2.00 2.98
C ASP A 708 -36.27 1.19 1.72
N SER A 709 -37.23 1.14 0.78
CA SER A 709 -37.09 0.36 -0.45
C SER A 709 -36.00 0.88 -1.38
N GLU A 710 -35.67 2.17 -1.32
CA GLU A 710 -34.62 2.80 -2.14
C GLU A 710 -33.25 2.30 -1.71
N ILE A 711 -32.98 2.25 -0.41
CA ILE A 711 -31.75 1.71 0.14
C ILE A 711 -31.62 0.21 -0.07
N LEU A 712 -32.71 -0.54 0.05
CA LEU A 712 -32.67 -1.98 -0.25
C LEU A 712 -32.34 -2.25 -1.72
N ALA A 713 -32.90 -1.47 -2.64
CA ALA A 713 -32.57 -1.55 -4.06
C ALA A 713 -31.08 -1.23 -4.30
N TYR A 714 -30.58 -0.14 -3.70
CA TYR A 714 -29.17 0.23 -3.83
C TYR A 714 -28.22 -0.82 -3.26
N MET A 715 -28.52 -1.38 -2.08
CA MET A 715 -27.73 -2.46 -1.48
C MET A 715 -27.70 -3.72 -2.38
N ASN A 716 -28.77 -4.00 -3.13
CA ASN A 716 -28.76 -5.10 -4.08
C ASN A 716 -27.81 -4.83 -5.26
N GLU A 717 -27.72 -3.60 -5.75
CA GLU A 717 -26.71 -3.22 -6.77
C GLU A 717 -25.29 -3.40 -6.23
N LEU A 718 -25.02 -2.94 -5.00
CA LEU A 718 -23.72 -3.14 -4.34
C LEU A 718 -23.39 -4.64 -4.19
N THR A 719 -24.40 -5.45 -3.83
CA THR A 719 -24.26 -6.90 -3.68
C THR A 719 -23.84 -7.55 -5.00
N GLU A 720 -24.45 -7.18 -6.12
CA GLU A 720 -24.10 -7.76 -7.43
C GLU A 720 -22.70 -7.38 -7.88
N VAL A 721 -22.26 -6.13 -7.65
CA VAL A 721 -20.89 -5.70 -7.96
C VAL A 721 -19.86 -6.49 -7.15
N ALA A 722 -20.06 -6.60 -5.82
CA ALA A 722 -19.16 -7.37 -4.97
C ALA A 722 -19.10 -8.85 -5.38
N ARG A 723 -20.24 -9.45 -5.72
CA ARG A 723 -20.31 -10.84 -6.18
C ARG A 723 -19.57 -11.05 -7.50
N ARG A 724 -19.74 -10.14 -8.48
CA ARG A 724 -18.99 -10.20 -9.75
C ARG A 724 -17.48 -10.12 -9.52
N GLY A 725 -17.03 -9.22 -8.64
CA GLY A 725 -15.60 -9.09 -8.29
C GLY A 725 -15.02 -10.36 -7.69
N LEU A 726 -15.73 -10.99 -6.76
CA LEU A 726 -15.31 -12.27 -6.16
C LEU A 726 -15.35 -13.43 -7.15
N PHE A 727 -16.38 -13.53 -8.00
CA PHE A 727 -16.45 -14.57 -9.03
C PHE A 727 -15.32 -14.45 -10.06
N ALA A 728 -14.92 -13.24 -10.42
CA ALA A 728 -13.77 -13.00 -11.28
C ALA A 728 -12.43 -13.46 -10.67
N ALA A 729 -12.38 -13.65 -9.35
CA ALA A 729 -11.21 -14.10 -8.61
C ALA A 729 -11.23 -15.61 -8.28
N LEU A 730 -12.25 -16.37 -8.71
CA LEU A 730 -12.32 -17.81 -8.45
C LEU A 730 -11.45 -18.61 -9.43
N ARG A 731 -10.69 -19.57 -8.88
CA ARG A 731 -10.09 -20.67 -9.63
C ARG A 731 -10.54 -21.99 -9.05
N ARG A 732 -10.80 -22.96 -9.92
CA ARG A 732 -11.19 -24.31 -9.51
C ARG A 732 -10.18 -25.31 -10.02
N GLU A 733 -9.64 -26.11 -9.11
CA GLU A 733 -8.72 -27.20 -9.42
C GLU A 733 -9.23 -28.47 -8.74
N GLY A 734 -9.79 -29.38 -9.53
CA GLY A 734 -10.49 -30.56 -9.03
C GLY A 734 -11.67 -30.18 -8.12
N ASP A 735 -11.58 -30.63 -6.87
CA ASP A 735 -12.57 -30.37 -5.81
C ASP A 735 -12.27 -29.11 -4.98
N THR A 736 -11.10 -28.49 -5.19
CA THR A 736 -10.73 -27.25 -4.50
C THR A 736 -11.18 -26.01 -5.28
N ILE A 737 -11.49 -24.95 -4.52
CA ILE A 737 -11.81 -23.63 -5.06
C ILE A 737 -10.90 -22.61 -4.37
N GLU A 738 -9.99 -22.03 -5.13
CA GLU A 738 -9.15 -20.91 -4.69
C GLU A 738 -9.87 -19.59 -4.99
N VAL A 739 -9.88 -18.67 -4.02
CA VAL A 739 -10.29 -17.27 -4.24
C VAL A 739 -9.04 -16.41 -4.19
N LEU A 740 -8.57 -15.99 -5.36
CA LEU A 740 -7.38 -15.16 -5.51
C LEU A 740 -7.50 -13.83 -4.73
N THR A 741 -6.39 -13.27 -4.23
CA THR A 741 -6.39 -11.96 -3.54
C THR A 741 -6.94 -10.84 -4.43
N SER A 742 -6.77 -10.95 -5.75
CA SER A 742 -7.51 -10.19 -6.76
C SER A 742 -7.69 -11.02 -8.03
N ALA A 743 -8.58 -10.60 -8.95
CA ALA A 743 -8.75 -11.28 -10.24
C ALA A 743 -7.44 -11.35 -11.09
N ARG A 744 -6.40 -10.61 -10.71
CA ARG A 744 -5.10 -10.59 -11.38
C ARG A 744 -3.98 -11.24 -10.57
N SER A 745 -4.20 -11.61 -9.31
CA SER A 745 -3.14 -12.15 -8.47
C SER A 745 -2.74 -13.57 -8.89
N GLY A 746 -1.51 -13.94 -8.55
CA GLY A 746 -0.96 -15.28 -8.79
C GLY A 746 -1.64 -16.35 -7.94
N GLU A 747 -1.94 -16.01 -6.70
CA GLU A 747 -2.45 -16.91 -5.65
C GLU A 747 -3.38 -16.16 -4.67
N THR A 748 -4.02 -16.91 -3.78
CA THR A 748 -4.74 -16.43 -2.59
C THR A 748 -3.81 -16.19 -1.38
N ASN A 749 -4.38 -15.76 -0.26
CA ASN A 749 -3.71 -15.69 1.04
C ASN A 749 -4.68 -16.05 2.19
N SER A 750 -4.14 -16.21 3.39
CA SER A 750 -4.89 -16.58 4.60
C SER A 750 -5.90 -15.53 5.08
N GLU A 751 -5.79 -14.28 4.64
CA GLU A 751 -6.80 -13.24 4.89
C GLU A 751 -8.00 -13.36 3.91
N THR A 752 -7.71 -13.59 2.62
CA THR A 752 -8.71 -13.56 1.55
C THR A 752 -9.60 -14.79 1.56
N GLN A 753 -9.00 -15.98 1.57
CA GLN A 753 -9.72 -17.24 1.39
C GLN A 753 -10.88 -17.42 2.38
N PRO A 754 -10.73 -17.25 3.72
CA PRO A 754 -11.82 -17.48 4.66
C PRO A 754 -12.95 -16.44 4.57
N TRP A 755 -12.64 -15.16 4.40
CA TRP A 755 -13.66 -14.12 4.31
C TRP A 755 -14.36 -14.07 2.96
N ALA A 756 -13.69 -14.43 1.87
CA ALA A 756 -14.34 -14.67 0.60
C ALA A 756 -15.32 -15.84 0.69
N ALA A 757 -14.95 -16.94 1.37
CA ALA A 757 -15.81 -18.08 1.58
C ALA A 757 -17.07 -17.71 2.37
N LEU A 758 -16.91 -17.02 3.50
CA LEU A 758 -18.03 -16.53 4.33
C LEU A 758 -18.86 -15.43 3.63
N GLY A 759 -18.28 -14.67 2.71
CA GLY A 759 -18.99 -13.67 1.92
C GLY A 759 -19.85 -14.26 0.80
N LEU A 760 -19.29 -15.20 0.03
CA LEU A 760 -20.02 -15.91 -1.03
C LEU A 760 -21.08 -16.86 -0.45
N VAL A 761 -20.77 -17.52 0.66
CA VAL A 761 -21.68 -18.41 1.38
C VAL A 761 -21.84 -17.90 2.81
N PRO A 762 -22.92 -17.18 3.13
CA PRO A 762 -23.16 -16.60 4.45
C PRO A 762 -23.61 -17.68 5.47
N ALA A 763 -22.77 -18.69 5.66
CA ALA A 763 -23.07 -19.89 6.43
C ALA A 763 -23.25 -19.59 7.91
N VAL A 764 -22.49 -18.64 8.47
CA VAL A 764 -22.66 -18.19 9.86
C VAL A 764 -24.04 -17.56 10.03
N GLU A 765 -24.41 -16.62 9.16
CA GLU A 765 -25.72 -15.97 9.22
C GLU A 765 -26.87 -16.98 9.04
N TRP A 766 -26.73 -17.99 8.16
CA TRP A 766 -27.73 -19.05 8.03
C TRP A 766 -27.91 -19.89 9.30
N GLU A 767 -26.85 -20.18 10.05
CA GLU A 767 -26.98 -20.87 11.33
C GLU A 767 -27.66 -20.00 12.41
N LEU A 768 -27.45 -18.67 12.34
CA LEU A 768 -28.01 -17.71 13.30
C LEU A 768 -29.48 -17.36 13.03
N TYR A 769 -29.88 -17.25 11.77
CA TYR A 769 -31.19 -16.69 11.37
C TYR A 769 -32.01 -17.62 10.45
N GLY A 770 -31.44 -18.73 9.99
CA GLY A 770 -32.06 -19.66 9.06
C GLY A 770 -31.64 -19.42 7.60
N ARG A 771 -31.58 -20.50 6.82
CA ARG A 771 -31.23 -20.48 5.39
C ARG A 771 -32.46 -20.09 4.53
N PRO A 772 -32.37 -19.05 3.68
CA PRO A 772 -33.44 -18.72 2.73
C PRO A 772 -33.65 -19.82 1.65
N PRO A 773 -34.86 -19.95 1.10
CA PRO A 773 -35.23 -21.04 0.18
C PRO A 773 -34.53 -21.03 -1.19
N ASP A 774 -33.96 -19.90 -1.65
CA ASP A 774 -33.24 -19.79 -2.94
C ASP A 774 -31.79 -19.30 -2.73
N THR A 775 -30.86 -20.23 -2.45
CA THR A 775 -29.48 -19.90 -2.02
C THR A 775 -28.38 -20.59 -2.81
N ASP A 776 -28.69 -21.34 -3.87
CA ASP A 776 -27.67 -21.98 -4.68
C ASP A 776 -26.82 -20.93 -5.41
N LEU A 777 -25.50 -20.99 -5.18
CA LEU A 777 -24.54 -20.17 -5.88
C LEU A 777 -24.45 -20.61 -7.33
N GLN A 778 -25.07 -19.88 -8.26
CA GLN A 778 -24.82 -20.09 -9.67
C GLN A 778 -23.40 -19.61 -10.01
N VAL A 779 -22.41 -20.47 -9.76
CA VAL A 779 -21.03 -20.29 -10.22
C VAL A 779 -21.03 -20.51 -11.73
N SER A 780 -21.36 -19.46 -12.46
CA SER A 780 -21.01 -19.40 -13.87
C SER A 780 -19.56 -18.91 -13.89
N THR A 781 -18.60 -19.76 -14.27
CA THR A 781 -17.37 -19.23 -14.84
C THR A 781 -17.79 -18.30 -15.98
N PRO A 782 -17.33 -17.04 -16.05
CA PRO A 782 -17.76 -16.15 -17.11
C PRO A 782 -17.35 -16.76 -18.45
N SER A 783 -18.32 -17.35 -19.15
CA SER A 783 -18.22 -17.76 -20.55
C SER A 783 -18.29 -16.50 -21.38
N GLU A 784 -17.14 -15.93 -21.73
CA GLU A 784 -17.00 -14.55 -22.18
C GLU A 784 -17.62 -13.54 -21.17
N PRO A 785 -17.27 -12.24 -21.20
CA PRO A 785 -18.25 -11.25 -20.79
C PRO A 785 -19.51 -11.53 -21.60
N ALA A 786 -20.65 -11.76 -20.93
CA ALA A 786 -21.95 -11.69 -21.60
C ALA A 786 -21.89 -10.48 -22.53
N ALA A 787 -22.07 -10.70 -23.84
CA ALA A 787 -22.05 -9.67 -24.87
C ALA A 787 -22.64 -8.43 -24.24
N THR A 788 -21.77 -7.43 -24.00
CA THR A 788 -22.05 -6.33 -23.07
C THR A 788 -23.50 -5.96 -23.25
N SER A 789 -24.34 -6.14 -22.22
CA SER A 789 -25.56 -5.36 -22.22
C SER A 789 -25.03 -3.94 -22.41
N HIS A 790 -25.36 -3.35 -23.56
CA HIS A 790 -24.71 -2.14 -24.03
C HIS A 790 -25.13 -1.01 -23.10
N MET A 791 -24.43 -0.92 -21.98
CA MET A 791 -24.40 0.18 -21.05
C MET A 791 -22.91 0.36 -20.74
N PRO A 792 -22.29 1.45 -21.23
CA PRO A 792 -20.90 1.40 -21.65
C PRO A 792 -19.96 1.71 -20.50
N ALA A 793 -18.77 1.09 -20.53
CA ALA A 793 -17.58 1.60 -19.85
C ALA A 793 -17.19 2.97 -20.45
N SER A 794 -17.85 4.01 -19.95
CA SER A 794 -17.28 5.31 -19.57
C SER A 794 -18.35 6.03 -18.74
N ARG A 795 -18.01 6.55 -17.57
CA ARG A 795 -18.65 7.78 -17.08
C ARG A 795 -17.70 8.97 -17.23
N GLY A 796 -16.92 8.93 -18.30
CA GLY A 796 -16.63 10.10 -19.11
C GLY A 796 -17.69 10.34 -20.19
N LYS A 797 -18.66 9.44 -20.40
CA LYS A 797 -19.69 9.65 -21.42
C LYS A 797 -20.48 10.88 -21.07
N PHE A 798 -20.26 11.91 -21.87
CA PHE A 798 -21.10 13.09 -21.93
C PHE A 798 -22.58 12.64 -21.89
N ASP A 799 -23.32 13.10 -20.88
CA ASP A 799 -24.75 12.83 -20.76
C ASP A 799 -25.43 13.32 -22.03
N ARG A 800 -25.98 12.41 -22.85
CA ARG A 800 -26.64 12.80 -24.11
C ARG A 800 -27.87 13.68 -23.89
N ALA A 801 -28.41 13.69 -22.67
CA ALA A 801 -29.50 14.57 -22.26
C ALA A 801 -29.01 15.87 -21.59
N ALA A 802 -27.69 16.09 -21.52
CA ALA A 802 -27.10 17.30 -20.97
C ALA A 802 -27.63 18.56 -21.68
N PRO A 803 -28.07 19.59 -20.92
CA PRO A 803 -28.45 20.86 -21.52
C PRO A 803 -27.23 21.58 -22.11
N PRO A 804 -27.43 22.49 -23.09
CA PRO A 804 -26.35 23.33 -23.59
C PRO A 804 -25.81 24.26 -22.50
N LEU A 805 -24.49 24.47 -22.49
CA LEU A 805 -23.84 25.41 -21.59
C LEU A 805 -24.14 26.86 -21.98
N GLN A 806 -24.38 27.71 -20.98
CA GLN A 806 -24.51 29.16 -21.13
C GLN A 806 -23.15 29.79 -20.83
N VAL A 807 -22.32 29.92 -21.86
CA VAL A 807 -20.93 30.37 -21.75
C VAL A 807 -20.64 31.46 -22.77
N GLU A 808 -20.30 32.65 -22.30
CA GLU A 808 -19.75 33.71 -23.14
C GLU A 808 -18.28 33.40 -23.47
N TRP A 809 -17.98 33.14 -24.75
CA TRP A 809 -16.64 32.80 -25.22
C TRP A 809 -16.11 33.77 -26.29
N GLN A 810 -16.88 34.80 -26.63
CA GLN A 810 -16.47 35.88 -27.53
C GLN A 810 -16.43 37.19 -26.76
N CYS A 811 -15.40 38.00 -26.98
CA CYS A 811 -15.27 39.30 -26.33
C CYS A 811 -14.45 40.27 -27.20
N THR A 812 -14.46 41.56 -26.82
CA THR A 812 -13.61 42.57 -27.47
C THR A 812 -12.15 42.43 -27.05
N GLY A 813 -11.21 43.01 -27.81
CA GLY A 813 -9.79 43.00 -27.44
C GLY A 813 -9.52 43.63 -26.07
N ALA A 814 -10.20 44.73 -25.73
CA ALA A 814 -10.07 45.39 -24.43
C ALA A 814 -10.59 44.49 -23.28
N THR A 815 -11.67 43.75 -23.51
CA THR A 815 -12.18 42.77 -22.54
C THR A 815 -11.19 41.61 -22.34
N LEU A 816 -10.62 41.10 -23.43
CA LEU A 816 -9.62 40.03 -23.39
C LEU A 816 -8.39 40.45 -22.57
N GLU A 817 -7.88 41.67 -22.77
CA GLU A 817 -6.76 42.22 -22.00
C GLU A 817 -7.05 42.27 -20.50
N ARG A 818 -8.26 42.71 -20.11
CA ARG A 818 -8.70 42.75 -18.70
C ARG A 818 -8.77 41.35 -18.09
N LEU A 819 -9.38 40.39 -18.80
CA LEU A 819 -9.47 39.00 -18.36
C LEU A 819 -8.07 38.40 -18.20
N SER A 820 -7.18 38.57 -19.18
CA SER A 820 -5.82 38.03 -19.15
C SER A 820 -4.99 38.65 -18.02
N SER A 821 -5.19 39.95 -17.73
CA SER A 821 -4.51 40.61 -16.62
C SER A 821 -4.89 40.02 -15.25
N ARG A 822 -6.16 39.64 -15.07
CA ARG A 822 -6.63 38.95 -13.85
C ARG A 822 -5.98 37.58 -13.71
N VAL A 823 -6.00 36.76 -14.76
CA VAL A 823 -5.37 35.42 -14.74
C VAL A 823 -3.87 35.54 -14.49
N ALA A 824 -3.19 36.48 -15.14
CA ALA A 824 -1.77 36.73 -14.94
C ALA A 824 -1.43 37.09 -13.48
N ALA A 825 -2.26 37.90 -12.82
CA ALA A 825 -2.07 38.25 -11.42
C ALA A 825 -2.17 37.03 -10.49
N THR A 826 -3.21 36.19 -10.66
CA THR A 826 -3.38 34.95 -9.89
C THR A 826 -2.20 34.00 -10.08
N TRP A 827 -1.76 33.79 -11.32
CA TRP A 827 -0.65 32.89 -11.61
C TRP A 827 0.74 33.45 -11.24
N ALA A 828 0.89 34.78 -11.14
CA ALA A 828 2.08 35.40 -10.57
C ALA A 828 2.16 35.11 -9.06
N GLU A 829 1.08 35.34 -8.31
CA GLU A 829 1.02 35.03 -6.87
C GLU A 829 1.31 33.56 -6.58
N LEU A 830 0.68 32.64 -7.34
CA LEU A 830 0.93 31.20 -7.20
C LEU A 830 2.37 30.82 -7.50
N GLY A 831 2.97 31.41 -8.53
CA GLY A 831 4.36 31.18 -8.91
C GLY A 831 5.36 31.68 -7.87
N GLU A 832 5.01 32.70 -7.09
CA GLU A 832 5.85 33.20 -6.00
C GLU A 832 5.70 32.38 -4.71
N THR A 833 4.48 31.89 -4.44
CA THR A 833 4.15 31.30 -3.13
C THR A 833 4.20 29.77 -3.11
N LYS A 834 3.75 29.10 -4.17
CA LYS A 834 3.66 27.64 -4.26
C LYS A 834 3.83 27.10 -5.69
N PRO A 835 4.96 27.41 -6.36
CA PRO A 835 5.15 27.19 -7.80
C PRO A 835 4.98 25.74 -8.27
N HIS A 836 5.48 24.76 -7.51
CA HIS A 836 5.43 23.35 -7.93
C HIS A 836 4.01 22.77 -7.78
N TRP A 837 3.36 23.05 -6.66
CA TRP A 837 1.98 22.68 -6.40
C TRP A 837 0.99 23.32 -7.39
N SER A 838 1.24 24.54 -7.87
CA SER A 838 0.37 25.17 -8.87
C SER A 838 0.46 24.54 -10.26
N VAL A 839 1.53 23.78 -10.55
CA VAL A 839 1.68 23.04 -11.82
C VAL A 839 1.15 21.61 -11.70
N LEU A 840 1.40 20.94 -10.58
CA LEU A 840 0.81 19.63 -10.24
C LEU A 840 0.27 19.70 -8.80
N SER A 841 -1.04 19.76 -8.64
CA SER A 841 -1.69 20.04 -7.36
C SER A 841 -1.81 18.83 -6.42
N HIS A 842 -0.69 18.15 -6.21
CA HIS A 842 -0.52 17.12 -5.18
C HIS A 842 0.17 17.69 -3.95
N ASP A 843 -0.26 17.27 -2.76
CA ASP A 843 0.28 17.75 -1.48
C ASP A 843 1.80 17.55 -1.33
N GLU A 844 2.38 16.58 -2.04
CA GLU A 844 3.82 16.32 -2.07
C GLU A 844 4.65 17.45 -2.73
N TYR A 845 4.02 18.31 -3.54
CA TYR A 845 4.66 19.44 -4.22
C TYR A 845 4.40 20.79 -3.53
N LEU A 846 3.78 20.78 -2.34
CA LEU A 846 3.68 21.97 -1.50
C LEU A 846 5.08 22.45 -1.05
N PRO A 847 5.26 23.77 -0.79
CA PRO A 847 6.56 24.33 -0.39
C PRO A 847 7.24 23.62 0.78
N ALA A 848 6.46 23.07 1.72
CA ALA A 848 6.98 22.36 2.89
C ALA A 848 7.66 21.01 2.57
N ARG A 849 7.40 20.44 1.37
CA ARG A 849 7.90 19.11 0.97
C ARG A 849 8.80 19.15 -0.27
N ILE A 850 8.82 20.27 -1.00
CA ILE A 850 9.48 20.33 -2.30
C ILE A 850 10.97 20.00 -2.26
N ALA A 851 11.67 20.34 -1.17
CA ALA A 851 13.10 20.05 -1.02
C ALA A 851 13.45 18.55 -1.16
N SER A 852 12.50 17.64 -0.90
CA SER A 852 12.69 16.19 -1.08
C SER A 852 12.00 15.61 -2.33
N THR A 853 11.17 16.38 -3.03
CA THR A 853 10.30 15.89 -4.13
C THR A 853 10.51 16.62 -5.46
N GLU A 854 11.39 17.62 -5.51
CA GLU A 854 11.65 18.44 -6.71
C GLU A 854 12.12 17.59 -7.91
N ASP A 855 13.04 16.65 -7.70
CA ASP A 855 13.52 15.78 -8.78
C ASP A 855 12.41 14.89 -9.35
N GLN A 856 11.54 14.37 -8.47
CA GLN A 856 10.37 13.58 -8.86
C GLN A 856 9.39 14.43 -9.68
N PHE A 857 9.14 15.68 -9.24
CA PHE A 857 8.27 16.62 -9.95
C PHE A 857 8.75 16.82 -11.41
N PHE A 858 10.03 17.12 -11.61
CA PHE A 858 10.57 17.32 -12.96
C PHE A 858 10.66 16.02 -13.77
N ALA A 859 10.96 14.89 -13.12
CA ALA A 859 11.00 13.59 -13.79
C ALA A 859 9.62 13.19 -14.34
N SER A 860 8.52 13.58 -13.69
CA SER A 860 7.16 13.25 -14.14
C SER A 860 6.82 13.77 -15.54
N GLY A 861 7.50 14.82 -16.03
CA GLY A 861 7.27 15.42 -17.35
C GLY A 861 7.46 14.47 -18.54
N HIS A 862 8.21 13.37 -18.37
CA HIS A 862 8.40 12.39 -19.43
C HIS A 862 7.07 11.72 -19.85
N VAL A 863 6.10 11.61 -18.93
CA VAL A 863 4.80 10.96 -19.19
C VAL A 863 4.03 11.74 -20.26
N ASP A 864 3.96 13.07 -20.14
CA ASP A 864 3.28 13.94 -21.11
C ASP A 864 4.03 13.97 -22.45
N ARG A 865 5.37 13.95 -22.42
CA ARG A 865 6.19 13.82 -23.62
C ARG A 865 5.90 12.51 -24.34
N ASP A 866 5.90 11.39 -23.64
CA ASP A 866 5.64 10.06 -24.21
C ASP A 866 4.22 9.96 -24.77
N TRP A 867 3.24 10.55 -24.08
CA TRP A 867 1.87 10.68 -24.58
C TRP A 867 1.79 11.51 -25.88
N LEU A 868 2.49 12.64 -25.96
CA LEU A 868 2.58 13.42 -27.17
C LEU A 868 3.20 12.61 -28.31
N VAL A 869 4.32 11.93 -28.07
CA VAL A 869 5.00 11.07 -29.06
C VAL A 869 4.07 9.97 -29.56
N ALA A 870 3.35 9.29 -28.66
CA ALA A 870 2.36 8.27 -29.02
C ALA A 870 1.20 8.87 -29.85
N THR A 871 0.77 10.08 -29.52
CA THR A 871 -0.28 10.79 -30.28
C THR A 871 0.19 11.16 -31.68
N LEU A 872 1.44 11.61 -31.84
CA LEU A 872 2.05 11.82 -33.15
C LEU A 872 2.10 10.50 -33.94
N ALA A 873 2.48 9.39 -33.30
CA ALA A 873 2.57 8.09 -33.94
C ALA A 873 1.19 7.61 -34.46
N ARG A 874 0.11 7.82 -33.69
CA ARG A 874 -1.27 7.54 -34.16
C ARG A 874 -1.67 8.39 -35.36
N ALA A 875 -1.20 9.64 -35.42
CA ALA A 875 -1.36 10.50 -36.57
C ALA A 875 -0.44 10.13 -37.76
N GLY A 876 0.35 9.06 -37.66
CA GLY A 876 1.29 8.61 -38.68
C GLY A 876 2.52 9.51 -38.81
N ARG A 877 2.89 10.21 -37.73
CA ARG A 877 4.01 11.16 -37.66
C ARG A 877 4.97 10.76 -36.55
N LYS A 878 6.20 11.28 -36.61
CA LYS A 878 7.20 11.15 -35.54
C LYS A 878 7.72 12.53 -35.13
N PRO A 879 8.32 12.69 -33.94
CA PRO A 879 8.83 13.99 -33.47
C PRO A 879 9.74 14.70 -34.48
N GLY A 880 10.64 13.95 -35.13
CA GLY A 880 11.54 14.48 -36.17
C GLY A 880 10.85 15.00 -37.44
N ASP A 881 9.54 14.81 -37.60
CA ASP A 881 8.77 15.43 -38.69
C ASP A 881 8.32 16.86 -38.36
N PHE A 882 8.63 17.36 -37.15
CA PHE A 882 8.32 18.70 -36.67
C PHE A 882 9.62 19.39 -36.25
N THR A 883 9.84 20.60 -36.76
CA THR A 883 11.06 21.36 -36.45
C THR A 883 10.84 22.22 -35.20
N THR A 884 9.69 22.89 -35.14
CA THR A 884 9.33 23.81 -34.05
C THR A 884 8.07 23.35 -33.34
N VAL A 885 8.19 23.02 -32.05
CA VAL A 885 7.06 22.76 -31.15
C VAL A 885 6.82 23.97 -30.27
N LEU A 886 5.56 24.37 -30.10
CA LEU A 886 5.14 25.36 -29.11
C LEU A 886 4.40 24.66 -27.98
N GLU A 887 4.96 24.73 -26.77
CA GLU A 887 4.30 24.32 -25.53
C GLU A 887 3.61 25.54 -24.90
N TYR A 888 2.30 25.47 -24.76
CA TYR A 888 1.48 26.55 -24.21
C TYR A 888 1.07 26.24 -22.77
N GLY A 889 1.55 27.07 -21.84
CA GLY A 889 1.48 26.90 -20.39
C GLY A 889 2.59 26.00 -19.85
N CYS A 890 3.85 26.36 -20.12
CA CYS A 890 5.00 25.53 -19.74
C CYS A 890 5.27 25.47 -18.23
N GLY A 891 4.67 26.36 -17.43
CA GLY A 891 4.88 26.44 -15.99
C GLY A 891 6.36 26.51 -15.64
N LEU A 892 6.81 25.59 -14.78
CA LEU A 892 8.21 25.48 -14.34
C LEU A 892 9.13 24.76 -15.34
N GLY A 893 8.66 24.43 -16.54
CA GLY A 893 9.44 23.68 -17.54
C GLY A 893 9.41 22.17 -17.34
N ARG A 894 8.38 21.66 -16.63
CA ARG A 894 8.23 20.24 -16.28
C ARG A 894 8.28 19.34 -17.50
N VAL A 895 7.52 19.66 -18.55
CA VAL A 895 7.48 18.91 -19.82
C VAL A 895 8.47 19.50 -20.83
N THR A 896 8.68 20.81 -20.81
CA THR A 896 9.56 21.56 -21.73
C THR A 896 10.93 20.94 -21.93
N ASN A 897 11.60 20.55 -20.84
CA ASN A 897 12.95 20.00 -20.93
C ASN A 897 12.98 18.66 -21.68
N HIS A 898 11.96 17.81 -21.48
CA HIS A 898 11.82 16.54 -22.20
C HIS A 898 11.44 16.76 -23.67
N LEU A 899 10.68 17.82 -23.98
CA LEU A 899 10.40 18.22 -25.36
C LEU A 899 11.67 18.71 -26.07
N ALA A 900 12.55 19.41 -25.35
CA ALA A 900 13.81 19.92 -25.89
C ALA A 900 14.77 18.81 -26.34
N GLU A 901 14.63 17.61 -25.80
CA GLU A 901 15.36 16.41 -26.24
C GLU A 901 14.81 15.84 -27.56
N CYS A 902 13.53 16.07 -27.85
CA CYS A 902 12.81 15.44 -28.96
C CYS A 902 12.68 16.33 -30.20
N PHE A 903 12.72 17.65 -30.02
CA PHE A 903 12.45 18.63 -31.06
C PHE A 903 13.63 19.59 -31.26
N THR A 904 13.79 20.08 -32.49
CA THR A 904 14.92 20.96 -32.84
C THR A 904 14.82 22.31 -32.14
N ARG A 905 13.60 22.85 -31.99
CA ARG A 905 13.32 24.09 -31.27
C ARG A 905 12.04 23.97 -30.47
N VAL A 906 12.09 24.34 -29.19
CA VAL A 906 10.92 24.43 -28.31
C VAL A 906 10.61 25.90 -28.03
N ILE A 907 9.38 26.31 -28.29
CA ILE A 907 8.84 27.61 -27.93
C ILE A 907 7.96 27.38 -26.70
N ALA A 908 8.44 27.77 -25.52
CA ALA A 908 7.73 27.59 -24.26
C ALA A 908 7.07 28.91 -23.85
N ARG A 909 5.77 28.90 -23.60
CA ARG A 909 4.99 30.11 -23.27
C ARG A 909 4.24 29.89 -21.98
N ASP A 910 4.23 30.90 -21.11
CA ASP A 910 3.42 30.90 -19.88
C ASP A 910 2.95 32.32 -19.59
N ILE A 911 1.84 32.46 -18.86
CA ILE A 911 1.31 33.76 -18.46
C ILE A 911 2.06 34.33 -17.25
N SER A 912 2.73 33.48 -16.46
CA SER A 912 3.37 33.83 -15.19
C SER A 912 4.87 34.08 -15.34
N ARG A 913 5.30 35.32 -15.04
CA ARG A 913 6.73 35.69 -15.00
C ARG A 913 7.53 34.86 -13.99
N PRO A 914 7.07 34.64 -12.74
CA PRO A 914 7.77 33.78 -11.79
C PRO A 914 8.00 32.35 -12.31
N HIS A 915 6.97 31.72 -12.90
CA HIS A 915 7.12 30.37 -13.44
C HIS A 915 8.15 30.31 -14.58
N LEU A 916 8.11 31.28 -15.51
CA LEU A 916 9.10 31.37 -16.58
C LEU A 916 10.53 31.54 -16.06
N ALA A 917 10.74 32.34 -15.01
CA ALA A 917 12.06 32.52 -14.41
C ALA A 917 12.60 31.19 -13.84
N HIS A 918 11.75 30.41 -13.18
CA HIS A 918 12.11 29.07 -12.69
C HIS A 918 12.41 28.11 -13.85
N ALA A 919 11.58 28.09 -14.89
CA ALA A 919 11.78 27.25 -16.06
C ALA A 919 13.09 27.55 -16.79
N GLN A 920 13.39 28.84 -16.99
CA GLN A 920 14.65 29.29 -17.60
C GLN A 920 15.87 28.86 -16.77
N ALA A 921 15.81 29.04 -15.44
CA ALA A 921 16.90 28.63 -14.55
C ALA A 921 17.13 27.10 -14.61
N ARG A 922 16.05 26.31 -14.63
CA ARG A 922 16.13 24.86 -14.73
C ARG A 922 16.74 24.41 -16.05
N SER A 923 16.28 24.97 -17.17
CA SER A 923 16.81 24.66 -18.51
C SER A 923 18.28 25.05 -18.66
N ALA A 924 18.67 26.20 -18.11
CA ALA A 924 20.07 26.62 -18.07
C ALA A 924 20.94 25.64 -17.27
N ASN A 925 20.47 25.19 -16.11
CA ASN A 925 21.17 24.18 -15.29
C ASN A 925 21.28 22.81 -15.99
N ALA A 926 20.32 22.48 -16.86
CA ALA A 926 20.34 21.27 -17.68
C ALA A 926 21.17 21.42 -18.98
N GLY A 927 21.72 22.61 -19.26
CA GLY A 927 22.50 22.88 -20.47
C GLY A 927 21.68 22.92 -21.76
N LEU A 928 20.36 23.12 -21.67
CA LEU A 928 19.46 23.14 -22.82
C LEU A 928 19.46 24.54 -23.47
N THR A 929 19.80 24.61 -24.76
CA THR A 929 19.94 25.88 -25.50
C THR A 929 18.92 26.09 -26.60
N ASN A 930 18.05 25.11 -26.87
CA ASN A 930 17.07 25.11 -27.96
C ASN A 930 15.66 25.50 -27.49
N ILE A 931 15.54 26.17 -26.33
CA ILE A 931 14.27 26.59 -25.76
C ILE A 931 14.18 28.13 -25.76
N ASP A 932 13.09 28.64 -26.33
CA ASP A 932 12.72 30.05 -26.36
C ASP A 932 11.56 30.26 -25.38
N TYR A 933 11.73 31.12 -24.37
CA TYR A 933 10.72 31.44 -23.34
C TYR A 933 10.20 32.86 -23.51
N ASP A 934 8.87 33.04 -23.48
CA ASP A 934 8.24 34.37 -23.52
C ASP A 934 6.84 34.34 -22.89
N LEU A 935 6.30 35.52 -22.59
CA LEU A 935 4.99 35.67 -21.95
C LEU A 935 3.83 35.43 -22.91
N ALA A 936 2.81 34.74 -22.39
CA ALA A 936 1.57 34.45 -23.09
C ALA A 936 0.50 35.53 -22.83
N MET A 937 0.73 36.76 -23.32
CA MET A 937 -0.20 37.90 -23.14
C MET A 937 -0.83 38.39 -24.46
N PRO A 938 -2.08 38.92 -24.44
CA PRO A 938 -2.69 39.55 -25.62
C PRO A 938 -1.84 40.70 -26.20
N PRO A 939 -1.97 41.03 -27.49
CA PRO A 939 -2.86 40.39 -28.47
C PRO A 939 -2.26 39.12 -29.10
N ALA A 940 -0.94 38.90 -28.97
CA ALA A 940 -0.26 37.78 -29.64
C ALA A 940 -0.35 36.46 -28.87
N LEU A 941 -0.68 36.50 -27.57
CA LEU A 941 -0.75 35.35 -26.67
C LEU A 941 0.52 34.51 -26.74
N GLY A 942 1.70 35.13 -26.76
CA GLY A 942 2.99 34.43 -26.87
C GLY A 942 3.26 33.72 -28.21
N MET A 943 2.34 33.79 -29.18
CA MET A 943 2.40 33.07 -30.45
C MET A 943 2.68 34.02 -31.62
N ALA A 944 3.80 34.75 -31.56
CA ALA A 944 4.16 35.74 -32.58
C ALA A 944 4.69 35.14 -33.90
N GLN A 945 5.29 33.94 -33.82
CA GLN A 945 5.92 33.22 -34.93
C GLN A 945 5.15 31.91 -35.21
N PRO A 946 5.17 31.41 -36.46
CA PRO A 946 4.54 30.13 -36.81
C PRO A 946 5.29 28.94 -36.22
N PHE A 947 4.61 27.80 -36.09
CA PHE A 947 5.14 26.54 -35.56
C PHE A 947 4.47 25.33 -36.23
N ASP A 948 5.11 24.16 -36.09
CA ASP A 948 4.67 22.94 -36.75
C ASP A 948 3.81 22.06 -35.83
N LEU A 949 4.05 22.15 -34.53
CA LEU A 949 3.33 21.42 -33.49
C LEU A 949 2.94 22.37 -32.36
N TRP A 950 1.66 22.40 -32.01
CA TRP A 950 1.16 23.10 -30.83
C TRP A 950 0.73 22.10 -29.77
N PHE A 951 1.22 22.26 -28.55
CA PHE A 951 0.99 21.34 -27.45
C PHE A 951 0.54 22.08 -26.18
N SER A 952 -0.52 21.61 -25.53
CA SER A 952 -0.99 22.18 -24.26
C SER A 952 -1.74 21.14 -23.43
N VAL A 953 -1.38 20.96 -22.16
CA VAL A 953 -1.94 19.93 -21.28
C VAL A 953 -2.06 20.48 -19.85
N ILE A 954 -3.23 20.34 -19.22
CA ILE A 954 -3.53 20.84 -17.86
C ILE A 954 -3.31 22.37 -17.74
N VAL A 955 -3.67 23.11 -18.79
CA VAL A 955 -3.46 24.58 -18.85
C VAL A 955 -4.75 25.30 -19.21
N LEU A 956 -5.44 24.84 -20.26
CA LEU A 956 -6.59 25.56 -20.80
C LEU A 956 -7.70 25.73 -19.76
N GLN A 957 -7.94 24.74 -18.90
CA GLN A 957 -8.95 24.80 -17.84
C GLN A 957 -8.83 26.00 -16.90
N HIS A 958 -7.64 26.56 -16.74
CA HIS A 958 -7.38 27.67 -15.83
C HIS A 958 -7.60 29.06 -16.45
N ASN A 959 -8.16 29.09 -17.66
CA ASN A 959 -8.44 30.30 -18.41
C ASN A 959 -9.95 30.45 -18.62
N PRO A 960 -10.53 31.64 -18.37
CA PRO A 960 -11.90 31.94 -18.76
C PRO A 960 -12.20 31.58 -20.23
N PRO A 961 -13.43 31.17 -20.57
CA PRO A 961 -13.80 30.72 -21.91
C PRO A 961 -13.43 31.71 -23.05
N PRO A 962 -13.54 33.04 -22.90
CA PRO A 962 -13.05 33.97 -23.92
C PRO A 962 -11.54 33.93 -24.16
N ILE A 963 -10.76 33.67 -23.12
CA ILE A 963 -9.31 33.49 -23.23
C ILE A 963 -8.99 32.15 -23.89
N MET A 964 -9.65 31.05 -23.47
CA MET A 964 -9.50 29.74 -24.12
C MET A 964 -9.75 29.85 -25.64
N ALA A 965 -10.85 30.51 -26.02
CA ALA A 965 -11.20 30.72 -27.42
C ALA A 965 -10.17 31.57 -28.18
N ALA A 966 -9.63 32.63 -27.55
CA ALA A 966 -8.59 33.46 -28.14
C ALA A 966 -7.27 32.68 -28.33
N ILE A 967 -6.88 31.87 -27.34
CA ILE A 967 -5.71 30.98 -27.40
C ILE A 967 -5.85 30.00 -28.56
N LEU A 968 -6.94 29.23 -28.60
CA LEU A 968 -7.17 28.25 -29.66
C LEU A 968 -7.18 28.93 -31.04
N ARG A 969 -7.89 30.05 -31.19
CA ARG A 969 -7.96 30.77 -32.47
C ARG A 969 -6.58 31.24 -32.92
N ARG A 970 -5.75 31.75 -32.01
CA ARG A 970 -4.40 32.20 -32.33
C ARG A 970 -3.50 31.00 -32.66
N ALA A 971 -3.56 29.95 -31.87
CA ALA A 971 -2.74 28.75 -32.05
C ALA A 971 -2.98 28.10 -33.41
N LEU A 972 -4.24 27.85 -33.76
CA LEU A 972 -4.62 27.18 -35.01
C LEU A 972 -4.39 28.06 -36.25
N LYS A 973 -4.42 29.39 -36.11
CA LYS A 973 -4.02 30.31 -37.20
C LYS A 973 -2.52 30.38 -37.41
N SER A 974 -1.73 30.16 -36.35
CA SER A 974 -0.26 30.18 -36.40
C SER A 974 0.37 28.84 -36.80
N LEU A 975 -0.40 27.74 -36.86
CA LEU A 975 0.05 26.47 -37.43
C LEU A 975 0.39 26.63 -38.91
N VAL A 976 1.56 26.12 -39.31
CA VAL A 976 1.91 25.96 -40.73
C VAL A 976 1.04 24.87 -41.38
N PRO A 977 0.91 24.83 -42.72
CA PRO A 977 0.22 23.74 -43.41
C PRO A 977 0.77 22.37 -42.99
N ARG A 978 -0.11 21.39 -42.72
CA ARG A 978 0.22 20.05 -42.19
C ARG A 978 0.79 20.03 -40.77
N GLY A 979 0.73 21.17 -40.07
CA GLY A 979 1.02 21.26 -38.64
C GLY A 979 -0.08 20.61 -37.81
N LEU A 980 0.27 20.19 -36.60
CA LEU A 980 -0.66 19.56 -35.66
C LEU A 980 -0.86 20.42 -34.40
N ALA A 981 -2.08 20.43 -33.88
CA ALA A 981 -2.37 20.85 -32.51
C ALA A 981 -2.82 19.64 -31.70
N VAL A 982 -2.18 19.41 -30.56
CA VAL A 982 -2.49 18.34 -29.61
C VAL A 982 -2.72 19.01 -28.26
N PHE A 983 -3.95 18.99 -27.77
CA PHE A 983 -4.25 19.67 -26.52
C PHE A 983 -5.36 19.00 -25.72
N GLN A 984 -5.30 19.19 -24.40
CA GLN A 984 -6.35 18.79 -23.47
C GLN A 984 -7.17 20.02 -23.06
N ILE A 985 -8.50 19.87 -23.00
CA ILE A 985 -9.43 20.95 -22.63
C ILE A 985 -10.72 20.39 -21.98
N PRO A 986 -11.23 21.00 -20.89
CA PRO A 986 -12.59 20.74 -20.42
C PRO A 986 -13.64 21.29 -21.40
N THR A 987 -14.59 20.45 -21.80
CA THR A 987 -15.60 20.82 -22.79
C THR A 987 -17.02 20.83 -22.25
N TYR A 988 -17.24 20.26 -21.07
CA TYR A 988 -18.53 20.31 -20.41
C TYR A 988 -18.38 20.21 -18.89
N ALA A 989 -19.29 20.86 -18.16
CA ALA A 989 -19.45 20.68 -16.72
C ALA A 989 -20.90 20.96 -16.34
N ARG A 990 -21.52 20.08 -15.55
CA ARG A 990 -22.93 20.23 -15.19
C ARG A 990 -23.14 21.52 -14.39
N GLN A 991 -24.14 22.31 -14.76
CA GLN A 991 -24.48 23.62 -14.15
C GLN A 991 -23.41 24.72 -14.29
N TYR A 992 -22.35 24.50 -15.09
CA TYR A 992 -21.39 25.55 -15.38
C TYR A 992 -22.01 26.64 -16.28
N ARG A 993 -21.77 27.90 -15.91
CA ARG A 993 -22.12 29.08 -16.68
C ARG A 993 -20.99 30.09 -16.58
N PHE A 994 -20.79 30.88 -17.63
CA PHE A 994 -19.79 31.93 -17.63
C PHE A 994 -20.35 33.21 -18.27
N ASP A 995 -20.28 34.31 -17.51
CA ASP A 995 -20.71 35.65 -17.88
C ASP A 995 -19.54 36.61 -17.61
N ILE A 996 -19.14 37.38 -18.62
CA ILE A 996 -17.92 38.19 -18.59
C ILE A 996 -18.00 39.29 -17.54
N ASP A 997 -19.13 39.99 -17.47
CA ASP A 997 -19.28 41.15 -16.58
C ASP A 997 -19.32 40.68 -15.12
N SER A 998 -20.11 39.65 -14.83
CA SER A 998 -20.14 39.00 -13.50
C SER A 998 -18.76 38.49 -13.08
N TYR A 999 -18.00 37.91 -14.02
CA TYR A 999 -16.65 37.45 -13.74
C TYR A 999 -15.72 38.61 -13.40
N LEU A 1000 -15.71 39.68 -14.19
CA LEU A 1000 -14.86 40.84 -13.97
C LEU A 1000 -15.23 41.66 -12.71
N GLU A 1001 -16.50 41.62 -12.30
CA GLU A 1001 -16.98 42.23 -11.05
C GLU A 1001 -16.70 41.37 -9.80
N SER A 1002 -16.53 40.05 -9.97
CA SER A 1002 -16.24 39.14 -8.85
C SER A 1002 -14.86 39.40 -8.23
N THR A 1003 -14.74 39.21 -6.92
CA THR A 1003 -13.44 39.30 -6.23
C THR A 1003 -12.67 37.98 -6.39
N PRO A 1004 -11.42 38.00 -6.89
CA PRO A 1004 -10.57 36.80 -6.94
C PRO A 1004 -10.32 36.23 -5.54
N THR A 1005 -10.29 34.91 -5.41
CA THR A 1005 -9.88 34.24 -4.16
C THR A 1005 -8.36 34.12 -4.13
N PRO A 1006 -7.65 34.72 -3.15
CA PRO A 1006 -6.19 34.64 -3.07
C PRO A 1006 -5.68 33.20 -2.97
N GLY A 1007 -4.59 32.90 -3.65
CA GLY A 1007 -3.94 31.58 -3.61
C GLY A 1007 -4.75 30.41 -4.19
N VAL A 1008 -5.83 30.64 -4.92
CA VAL A 1008 -6.66 29.59 -5.55
C VAL A 1008 -6.75 29.85 -7.06
N PHE A 1009 -6.43 28.84 -7.88
CA PHE A 1009 -6.69 28.89 -9.32
C PHE A 1009 -8.10 28.41 -9.61
N GLU A 1010 -8.69 28.93 -10.69
CA GLU A 1010 -10.05 28.62 -11.11
C GLU A 1010 -10.04 27.53 -12.19
N MET A 1011 -11.21 26.89 -12.41
CA MET A 1011 -11.43 25.97 -13.54
C MET A 1011 -12.65 26.41 -14.35
N HIS A 1012 -12.53 26.24 -15.67
CA HIS A 1012 -13.50 26.67 -16.66
C HIS A 1012 -13.60 25.64 -17.79
N CYS A 1013 -14.66 25.71 -18.60
CA CYS A 1013 -14.81 24.84 -19.77
C CYS A 1013 -15.27 25.62 -21.00
N LEU A 1014 -14.83 25.15 -22.18
CA LEU A 1014 -15.22 25.71 -23.48
C LEU A 1014 -16.00 24.64 -24.26
N PRO A 1015 -17.29 24.87 -24.60
CA PRO A 1015 -18.09 23.87 -25.31
C PRO A 1015 -17.44 23.35 -26.59
N GLN A 1016 -17.58 22.06 -26.88
CA GLN A 1016 -17.03 21.44 -28.11
C GLN A 1016 -17.51 22.16 -29.39
N SER A 1017 -18.72 22.72 -29.39
CA SER A 1017 -19.24 23.52 -30.52
C SER A 1017 -18.41 24.77 -30.79
N ALA A 1018 -17.93 25.45 -29.75
CA ALA A 1018 -17.04 26.60 -29.88
C ALA A 1018 -15.64 26.16 -30.36
N VAL A 1019 -15.10 25.06 -29.81
CA VAL A 1019 -13.82 24.49 -30.27
C VAL A 1019 -13.90 24.12 -31.76
N SER A 1020 -14.98 23.46 -32.18
CA SER A 1020 -15.20 23.07 -33.57
C SER A 1020 -15.37 24.27 -34.50
N ALA A 1021 -16.07 25.32 -34.06
CA ALA A 1021 -16.20 26.55 -34.82
C ALA A 1021 -14.84 27.23 -35.03
N ILE A 1022 -14.01 27.30 -33.98
CA ILE A 1022 -12.66 27.89 -34.05
C ILE A 1022 -11.73 27.05 -34.94
N ALA A 1023 -11.83 25.72 -34.88
CA ALA A 1023 -11.07 24.84 -35.77
C ALA A 1023 -11.44 25.07 -37.24
N HIS A 1024 -12.74 25.17 -37.53
CA HIS A 1024 -13.25 25.48 -38.87
C HIS A 1024 -12.83 26.88 -39.35
N GLU A 1025 -12.90 27.91 -38.49
CA GLU A 1025 -12.41 29.28 -38.81
C GLU A 1025 -10.92 29.32 -39.18
N ALA A 1026 -10.15 28.32 -38.74
CA ALA A 1026 -8.72 28.21 -38.98
C ALA A 1026 -8.40 27.14 -40.04
N ASP A 1027 -9.36 26.64 -40.80
CA ASP A 1027 -9.16 25.58 -41.81
C ASP A 1027 -8.52 24.30 -41.24
N CYS A 1028 -8.69 24.02 -39.94
CA CYS A 1028 -8.15 22.81 -39.31
C CYS A 1028 -9.16 21.66 -39.35
N ARG A 1029 -8.69 20.47 -39.68
CA ARG A 1029 -9.45 19.22 -39.62
C ARG A 1029 -9.24 18.53 -38.27
N VAL A 1030 -10.34 18.08 -37.66
CA VAL A 1030 -10.31 17.21 -36.47
C VAL A 1030 -9.81 15.82 -36.85
N ARG A 1031 -8.76 15.34 -36.18
CA ARG A 1031 -8.20 13.99 -36.34
C ARG A 1031 -8.68 13.04 -35.25
N GLU A 1032 -8.61 13.48 -34.00
CA GLU A 1032 -9.03 12.70 -32.84
C GLU A 1032 -9.74 13.62 -31.83
N VAL A 1033 -10.77 13.10 -31.19
CA VAL A 1033 -11.36 13.66 -29.97
C VAL A 1033 -11.52 12.49 -29.01
N ILE A 1034 -10.83 12.55 -27.89
CA ILE A 1034 -10.76 11.47 -26.91
C ILE A 1034 -11.20 12.05 -25.58
N GLU A 1035 -12.12 11.39 -24.88
CA GLU A 1035 -12.45 11.75 -23.49
C GLU A 1035 -11.23 11.52 -22.60
N ASP A 1036 -10.94 12.50 -21.75
CA ASP A 1036 -9.79 12.52 -20.86
C ASP A 1036 -10.24 12.72 -19.39
N SER A 1037 -9.46 12.19 -18.46
CA SER A 1037 -9.76 12.21 -17.02
C SER A 1037 -8.81 13.10 -16.22
N SER A 1038 -7.98 13.93 -16.85
CA SER A 1038 -6.97 14.76 -16.17
C SER A 1038 -7.55 15.81 -15.19
N ILE A 1039 -8.86 16.10 -15.26
CA ILE A 1039 -9.55 17.02 -14.34
C ILE A 1039 -9.86 16.35 -12.98
N GLY A 1040 -10.00 15.02 -12.93
CA GLY A 1040 -10.30 14.29 -11.69
C GLY A 1040 -11.73 14.47 -11.13
N ASP A 1041 -12.55 15.33 -11.72
CA ASP A 1041 -13.95 15.56 -11.33
C ASP A 1041 -14.92 14.85 -12.31
N PRO A 1042 -15.76 13.90 -11.84
CA PRO A 1042 -16.69 13.15 -12.70
C PRO A 1042 -17.86 13.99 -13.25
N GLU A 1043 -18.12 15.19 -12.71
CA GLU A 1043 -19.13 16.11 -13.25
C GLU A 1043 -18.59 17.00 -14.38
N TRP A 1044 -17.28 16.89 -14.66
CA TRP A 1044 -16.60 17.58 -15.75
C TRP A 1044 -16.22 16.59 -16.85
N THR A 1045 -16.47 16.97 -18.10
CA THR A 1045 -15.98 16.25 -19.27
C THR A 1045 -14.75 16.97 -19.79
N SER A 1046 -13.62 16.27 -19.81
CA SER A 1046 -12.42 16.72 -20.50
C SER A 1046 -12.21 15.99 -21.82
N ASN A 1047 -11.57 16.64 -22.77
CA ASN A 1047 -11.18 16.04 -24.02
C ASN A 1047 -9.73 16.35 -24.38
N VAL A 1048 -9.03 15.32 -24.85
CA VAL A 1048 -7.87 15.46 -25.71
C VAL A 1048 -8.36 15.63 -27.14
N ILE A 1049 -7.87 16.67 -27.81
CA ILE A 1049 -8.23 16.99 -29.19
C ILE A 1049 -6.96 17.09 -30.03
N VAL A 1050 -6.99 16.41 -31.18
CA VAL A 1050 -5.93 16.47 -32.19
C VAL A 1050 -6.50 17.12 -33.45
N LEU A 1051 -5.93 18.26 -33.84
CA LEU A 1051 -6.29 18.99 -35.05
C LEU A 1051 -5.11 19.05 -36.01
N GLU A 1052 -5.39 19.01 -37.30
CA GLU A 1052 -4.39 19.19 -38.37
C GLU A 1052 -4.75 20.37 -39.26
N LYS A 1053 -3.77 21.21 -39.58
CA LYS A 1053 -3.90 22.38 -40.44
C LYS A 1053 -3.85 22.05 -41.93
#